data_AF-A0A423VZQ1-F1
#
_entry.id   AF-A0A423VZQ1-F1
#
_cell.length_a   1.000
_cell.length_b   1.000
_cell.length_c   1.000
_cell.angle_alpha   90.00
_cell.angle_beta   90.00
_cell.angle_gamma   90.00
#
_symmetry.space_group_name_H-M   'P 1'
#
loop_
_entity.id
_entity.type
_entity.pdbx_description
1 polymer ?
#
loop_
_entity_poly.entity_id
_entity_poly.type
_entity_poly.pdbx_seq_one_letter_code
_entity_poly.pdbx_strand_id
1 'polypeptide(L)'
;MRLSQGVSASSAVTLSLATLSLLAQDVFARPSPEPKASWVRKGHGRKAMSDVLKGKRDLHRSTIVSRNESTPSCAGTGPAQITAPKENVWGELVESDAVAVASWLFAQPQFNLTVTENATAWDNSVILIEAIQPNKTDALAYVDGNSTTPEKWAKVILDIRATDEPYYQEIMVGPLPLQNGSVSWSPLTYPLTKDNGGKVRNLEADSDDKLYSDWLYPISASVADITLDLWNGTALGLDNDTLDIWGIDPLWQEDGRIIRWDTFWNMPSDFYDTETLSPLGLFFKSDITGRDPSKWKLEGWLYNNVYYETTEEFRNAYWSEGFEKLGANVEGDWGRTDRQGPVLESDVLHPPTMVAPAGSRFGLDAEQKYVEWMDFSFYIGFARDTGMSLHDIRFKGERLVYELSLEEAIAHYAGNDPVQSGTTYLDSYYGFGPYAFEMITGFDCPSYATYLNSSFYVDETTHTHTNSICLFEYDADFPIQRHSNSKYVTATKNTYFSVRSVSTVGNYDYMFTYTFYMDGSMGIDVRASGYIQSAFFAHNHDYGFQIHDQLSGSMHDHVLNWKVDLDILGTENSVQLMKQTPVTTSYPWSGNKTRNTMKLQRSFIETEDESRLNWDFNAQTQVLVVNKDEKNKYGELRGYRVLPSAGTAHLTVKDSSNVVNAAHWAEYDVQITKQKDTEPRAAHAYNSQDVMDPPVNFEKFFDGESLTQEDLVVWVNLGMHHVPHTGDLPNTVFTTAHSGFQLMPSNYFEMDQSRGTVNMVRIKYEDGAATDVELFGQQQTSGTCEISYEPTEAELWDYKGDVVVRKFPYDPNHPFFETDSIV
;
A
#
# COMPACT_ATOMS: atom_id res chain seq x y z
N MET A 1 11.14 -77.86 13.44
CA MET A 1 12.43 -78.56 13.63
C MET A 1 13.29 -77.64 14.49
N ARG A 2 13.63 -78.09 15.71
CA ARG A 2 14.54 -77.51 16.74
C ARG A 2 14.17 -76.12 17.29
N LEU A 3 13.55 -76.05 18.48
CA LEU A 3 14.14 -76.03 19.86
C LEU A 3 14.57 -74.60 20.23
N SER A 4 14.29 -74.01 21.40
CA SER A 4 13.81 -74.51 22.69
C SER A 4 13.63 -73.33 23.67
N GLN A 5 12.57 -73.41 24.50
CA GLN A 5 12.53 -73.22 25.97
C GLN A 5 13.22 -71.98 26.61
N GLY A 6 12.63 -71.24 27.57
CA GLY A 6 11.36 -71.39 28.30
C GLY A 6 11.45 -70.74 29.70
N VAL A 7 10.30 -70.73 30.41
CA VAL A 7 10.14 -70.84 31.89
C VAL A 7 10.42 -69.53 32.68
N SER A 8 9.63 -69.02 33.64
CA SER A 8 8.43 -69.43 34.41
C SER A 8 7.77 -68.17 35.03
N ALA A 9 6.43 -68.07 35.11
CA ALA A 9 5.56 -68.28 36.31
C ALA A 9 5.77 -67.28 37.48
N SER A 10 4.78 -66.80 38.23
CA SER A 10 3.31 -66.92 38.28
C SER A 10 2.81 -66.02 39.42
N SER A 11 1.47 -65.84 39.48
CA SER A 11 0.62 -65.56 40.66
C SER A 11 0.44 -64.07 41.02
N ALA A 12 -0.73 -63.43 40.94
CA ALA A 12 -2.13 -63.69 41.34
C ALA A 12 -2.54 -63.00 42.66
N VAL A 13 -3.81 -62.56 42.68
CA VAL A 13 -4.71 -62.17 43.81
C VAL A 13 -4.83 -60.66 44.09
N THR A 14 -5.85 -59.95 43.56
CA THR A 14 -7.26 -59.69 43.97
C THR A 14 -7.54 -58.63 45.06
N LEU A 15 -8.36 -57.64 44.64
CA LEU A 15 -9.51 -56.98 45.30
C LEU A 15 -9.33 -55.81 46.32
N SER A 16 -9.81 -54.62 45.92
CA SER A 16 -10.86 -53.79 46.58
C SER A 16 -10.53 -52.36 47.10
N LEU A 17 -11.25 -51.40 46.51
CA LEU A 17 -11.89 -50.16 47.02
C LEU A 17 -11.11 -48.95 47.58
N ALA A 18 -11.25 -47.85 46.82
CA ALA A 18 -11.84 -46.54 47.20
C ALA A 18 -10.96 -45.32 47.55
N THR A 19 -11.20 -44.27 46.73
CA THR A 19 -11.23 -42.80 46.96
C THR A 19 -9.97 -41.91 46.86
N LEU A 20 -10.09 -40.97 45.90
CA LEU A 20 -9.60 -39.58 45.79
C LEU A 20 -8.11 -39.26 45.95
N SER A 21 -7.47 -38.80 44.87
CA SER A 21 -6.76 -37.51 44.80
C SER A 21 -6.36 -37.18 43.36
N LEU A 22 -6.49 -35.89 43.02
CA LEU A 22 -6.06 -35.24 41.78
C LEU A 22 -4.57 -35.42 41.50
N LEU A 23 -4.19 -35.47 40.21
CA LEU A 23 -3.03 -34.73 39.68
C LEU A 23 -3.12 -34.70 38.14
N ALA A 24 -2.88 -33.49 37.63
CA ALA A 24 -3.06 -33.03 36.27
C ALA A 24 -2.28 -33.84 35.22
N GLN A 25 -2.91 -34.06 34.06
CA GLN A 25 -2.20 -34.31 32.81
C GLN A 25 -2.05 -32.95 32.13
N ASP A 26 -0.81 -32.52 31.97
CA ASP A 26 -0.44 -31.42 31.08
C ASP A 26 -0.84 -31.80 29.64
N VAL A 27 -1.94 -31.23 29.18
CA VAL A 27 -2.32 -31.21 27.77
C VAL A 27 -1.74 -29.93 27.19
N PHE A 28 -0.61 -30.05 26.51
CA PHE A 28 -0.13 -28.98 25.62
C PHE A 28 -1.14 -28.84 24.48
N ALA A 29 -1.95 -27.78 24.53
CA ALA A 29 -2.72 -27.31 23.39
C ALA A 29 -1.74 -26.68 22.38
N ARG A 30 -1.91 -27.03 21.10
CA ARG A 30 -1.14 -26.50 19.97
C ARG A 30 -1.63 -25.08 19.61
N PRO A 31 -0.75 -24.19 19.13
CA PRO A 31 -1.15 -22.89 18.58
C PRO A 31 -1.89 -23.01 17.23
N SER A 32 -2.52 -21.90 16.82
CA SER A 32 -3.31 -21.62 15.60
C SER A 32 -2.75 -22.19 14.28
N PRO A 33 -3.54 -22.27 13.18
CA PRO A 33 -3.15 -22.99 11.97
C PRO A 33 -1.87 -22.41 11.37
N GLU A 34 -0.92 -23.31 11.10
CA GLU A 34 0.32 -22.99 10.40
C GLU A 34 0.04 -22.57 8.94
N PRO A 35 0.82 -21.63 8.38
CA PRO A 35 0.73 -21.24 6.98
C PRO A 35 0.90 -22.44 6.04
N LYS A 36 0.18 -22.41 4.93
CA LYS A 36 -0.18 -23.60 4.14
C LYS A 36 0.99 -24.22 3.39
N ALA A 37 2.11 -23.54 3.18
CA ALA A 37 3.27 -24.10 2.48
C ALA A 37 4.35 -24.72 3.40
N SER A 38 4.78 -25.94 3.08
CA SER A 38 5.74 -26.73 3.87
C SER A 38 7.15 -26.11 4.02
N TRP A 39 7.49 -25.08 3.24
CA TRP A 39 8.75 -24.34 3.34
C TRP A 39 8.67 -23.16 4.32
N VAL A 40 7.47 -22.59 4.56
CA VAL A 40 7.22 -21.65 5.68
C VAL A 40 7.42 -22.36 7.02
N ARG A 41 7.13 -23.67 7.08
CA ARG A 41 7.46 -24.54 8.23
C ARG A 41 8.97 -24.69 8.51
N LYS A 42 9.85 -24.34 7.56
CA LYS A 42 11.30 -24.27 7.77
C LYS A 42 11.81 -22.85 8.05
N GLY A 43 10.92 -21.85 7.97
CA GLY A 43 11.16 -20.44 8.26
C GLY A 43 10.77 -20.00 9.68
N HIS A 44 9.94 -20.75 10.42
CA HIS A 44 9.68 -20.50 11.85
C HIS A 44 10.86 -20.90 12.76
N GLY A 45 12.02 -20.30 12.52
CA GLY A 45 13.03 -20.17 13.55
C GLY A 45 12.77 -18.88 14.30
N ARG A 46 12.14 -18.93 15.48
CA ARG A 46 12.33 -17.89 16.51
C ARG A 46 13.83 -17.82 16.81
N LYS A 47 14.58 -17.07 16.00
CA LYS A 47 16.01 -16.84 16.20
C LYS A 47 16.12 -15.68 17.17
N ALA A 48 16.36 -16.01 18.43
CA ALA A 48 16.74 -15.03 19.42
C ALA A 48 17.98 -14.26 18.93
N MET A 49 18.01 -12.94 19.15
CA MET A 49 19.11 -12.05 18.77
C MET A 49 20.50 -12.54 19.27
N SER A 50 20.53 -13.41 20.29
CA SER A 50 21.75 -13.99 20.84
C SER A 50 22.52 -14.93 19.91
N ASP A 51 21.86 -15.52 18.89
CA ASP A 51 22.49 -16.53 18.02
C ASP A 51 23.14 -15.93 16.76
N VAL A 52 22.91 -14.64 16.47
CA VAL A 52 23.55 -13.91 15.37
C VAL A 52 24.86 -13.23 15.82
N LEU A 53 25.07 -13.04 17.13
CA LEU A 53 26.23 -12.34 17.70
C LEU A 53 27.52 -13.18 17.82
N LYS A 54 27.59 -14.39 17.24
CA LYS A 54 28.78 -15.28 17.31
C LYS A 54 29.41 -15.62 15.96
N GLY A 55 29.21 -14.80 14.94
CA GLY A 55 30.01 -14.84 13.71
C GLY A 55 31.25 -13.96 13.79
N LYS A 56 32.30 -14.37 14.52
CA LYS A 56 33.64 -13.76 14.32
C LYS A 56 34.14 -14.17 12.94
N ARG A 57 34.13 -13.26 11.96
CA ARG A 57 34.91 -13.40 10.73
C ARG A 57 36.17 -12.54 10.83
N ASP A 58 37.29 -13.23 10.73
CA ASP A 58 38.62 -12.65 10.58
C ASP A 58 38.68 -11.80 9.31
N LEU A 59 38.78 -10.49 9.49
CA LEU A 59 39.14 -9.54 8.45
C LEU A 59 40.57 -9.84 7.97
N HIS A 60 40.68 -10.52 6.83
CA HIS A 60 41.92 -10.54 6.06
C HIS A 60 42.17 -9.14 5.50
N ARG A 61 42.93 -8.37 6.28
CA ARG A 61 43.53 -7.09 5.92
C ARG A 61 44.46 -7.32 4.72
N SER A 62 43.94 -7.14 3.51
CA SER A 62 44.78 -7.06 2.33
C SER A 62 45.55 -5.74 2.37
N THR A 63 46.86 -5.85 2.24
CA THR A 63 47.81 -4.74 2.33
C THR A 63 47.65 -3.86 1.10
N ILE A 64 47.10 -2.65 1.28
CA ILE A 64 47.06 -1.62 0.24
C ILE A 64 48.50 -1.27 -0.14
N VAL A 65 48.86 -1.61 -1.37
CA VAL A 65 50.07 -1.12 -2.03
C VAL A 65 49.86 0.38 -2.28
N SER A 66 50.66 1.21 -1.63
CA SER A 66 50.64 2.66 -1.80
C SER A 66 50.98 3.03 -3.25
N ARG A 67 49.99 3.54 -3.98
CA ARG A 67 50.25 4.36 -5.17
C ARG A 67 50.11 5.84 -4.78
N ASN A 68 51.23 6.55 -4.90
CA ASN A 68 51.30 8.00 -4.91
C ASN A 68 50.60 8.53 -6.16
N GLU A 69 49.53 9.30 -5.99
CA GLU A 69 49.35 10.69 -6.48
C GLU A 69 47.99 11.20 -5.98
N SER A 70 47.97 12.45 -5.52
CA SER A 70 47.01 13.00 -4.57
C SER A 70 45.80 13.66 -5.24
N THR A 71 44.78 12.87 -5.57
CA THR A 71 43.43 13.40 -5.84
C THR A 71 42.61 13.32 -4.54
N PRO A 72 42.01 14.41 -4.05
CA PRO A 72 41.13 14.33 -2.88
C PRO A 72 39.87 13.53 -3.21
N SER A 73 39.48 12.61 -2.31
CA SER A 73 38.19 11.92 -2.37
C SER A 73 37.05 12.94 -2.30
N CYS A 74 35.96 12.70 -3.02
CA CYS A 74 34.79 13.56 -2.92
C CYS A 74 34.25 13.51 -1.47
N ALA A 75 34.12 14.67 -0.83
CA ALA A 75 33.65 14.76 0.56
C ALA A 75 32.12 14.61 0.61
N GLY A 76 31.63 13.39 0.45
CA GLY A 76 30.21 13.08 0.64
C GLY A 76 29.82 13.21 2.11
N THR A 77 28.78 14.00 2.39
CA THR A 77 28.16 14.07 3.73
C THR A 77 26.76 13.47 3.69
N GLY A 78 26.33 12.87 4.79
CA GLY A 78 24.91 12.57 5.01
C GLY A 78 24.07 13.86 5.05
N PRO A 79 22.74 13.75 5.16
CA PRO A 79 21.88 14.92 5.23
C PRO A 79 22.23 15.79 6.43
N ALA A 80 22.06 17.10 6.27
CA ALA A 80 22.28 18.04 7.34
C ALA A 80 21.32 17.73 8.50
N GLN A 81 21.85 17.60 9.72
CA GLN A 81 21.01 17.45 10.90
C GLN A 81 20.35 18.80 11.20
N ILE A 82 19.03 18.84 11.10
CA ILE A 82 18.21 20.01 11.41
C ILE A 82 17.30 19.70 12.60
N THR A 83 16.58 20.72 13.06
CA THR A 83 15.55 20.55 14.10
C THR A 83 14.24 21.04 13.52
N ALA A 84 13.22 20.18 13.57
CA ALA A 84 11.89 20.55 13.12
C ALA A 84 11.38 21.78 13.90
N PRO A 85 10.64 22.70 13.25
CA PRO A 85 10.13 23.89 13.92
C PRO A 85 9.07 23.57 14.98
N LYS A 86 8.41 22.41 14.87
CA LYS A 86 7.35 21.91 15.74
C LYS A 86 7.50 20.39 15.90
N GLU A 87 6.86 19.84 16.92
CA GLU A 87 6.73 18.40 17.08
C GLU A 87 5.87 17.82 15.95
N ASN A 88 6.21 16.63 15.46
CA ASN A 88 5.39 15.91 14.50
C ASN A 88 4.15 15.34 15.19
N VAL A 89 3.02 16.02 14.99
CA VAL A 89 1.72 15.65 15.58
C VAL A 89 0.95 14.63 14.73
N TRP A 90 1.46 14.28 13.55
CA TRP A 90 0.86 13.33 12.61
C TRP A 90 1.66 12.01 12.53
N GLY A 91 2.72 11.90 13.32
CA GLY A 91 3.61 10.75 13.36
C GLY A 91 2.99 9.53 14.05
N GLU A 92 3.76 8.44 14.02
CA GLU A 92 3.43 7.18 14.68
C GLU A 92 3.28 7.37 16.20
N LEU A 93 2.51 6.49 16.83
CA LEU A 93 2.41 6.46 18.28
C LEU A 93 3.77 6.10 18.88
N VAL A 94 4.24 6.89 19.85
CA VAL A 94 5.50 6.58 20.52
C VAL A 94 5.37 5.28 21.31
N GLU A 95 6.45 4.49 21.33
CA GLU A 95 6.47 3.15 21.92
C GLU A 95 5.91 3.09 23.36
N SER A 96 6.25 4.06 24.20
CA SER A 96 5.77 4.11 25.58
C SER A 96 4.26 4.27 25.69
N ASP A 97 3.64 4.99 24.76
CA ASP A 97 2.19 5.21 24.74
C ASP A 97 1.47 3.96 24.26
N ALA A 98 1.97 3.29 23.22
CA ALA A 98 1.43 2.00 22.76
C ALA A 98 1.43 0.94 23.88
N VAL A 99 2.53 0.83 24.63
CA VAL A 99 2.65 -0.06 25.79
C VAL A 99 1.64 0.29 26.88
N ALA A 100 1.49 1.59 27.19
CA ALA A 100 0.58 2.06 28.22
C ALA A 100 -0.88 1.77 27.84
N VAL A 101 -1.27 2.01 26.58
CA VAL A 101 -2.62 1.74 26.08
C VAL A 101 -2.91 0.25 26.09
N ALA A 102 -2.01 -0.59 25.55
CA ALA A 102 -2.18 -2.05 25.57
C ALA A 102 -2.35 -2.57 27.01
N SER A 103 -1.47 -2.16 27.92
CA SER A 103 -1.54 -2.56 29.34
C SER A 103 -2.83 -2.11 30.02
N TRP A 104 -3.32 -0.91 29.68
CA TRP A 104 -4.56 -0.38 30.22
C TRP A 104 -5.78 -1.16 29.69
N LEU A 105 -5.81 -1.51 28.40
CA LEU A 105 -6.88 -2.29 27.76
C LEU A 105 -7.04 -3.66 28.42
N PHE A 106 -5.95 -4.41 28.57
CA PHE A 106 -6.00 -5.73 29.23
C PHE A 106 -6.36 -5.68 30.72
N ALA A 107 -6.23 -4.51 31.36
CA ALA A 107 -6.68 -4.30 32.73
C ALA A 107 -8.18 -3.98 32.84
N GLN A 108 -8.88 -3.75 31.72
CA GLN A 108 -10.30 -3.42 31.68
C GLN A 108 -11.17 -4.69 31.58
N PRO A 109 -11.85 -5.13 32.65
CA PRO A 109 -12.62 -6.36 32.64
C PRO A 109 -13.83 -6.30 31.68
N GLN A 110 -14.31 -5.11 31.32
CA GLN A 110 -15.44 -4.94 30.41
C GLN A 110 -15.15 -5.37 28.96
N PHE A 111 -13.89 -5.40 28.54
CA PHE A 111 -13.52 -5.81 27.18
C PHE A 111 -13.31 -7.32 27.07
N ASN A 112 -13.02 -8.01 28.18
CA ASN A 112 -12.78 -9.45 28.23
C ASN A 112 -11.76 -9.91 27.18
N LEU A 113 -10.60 -9.23 27.15
CA LEU A 113 -9.57 -9.44 26.13
C LEU A 113 -8.72 -10.67 26.44
N THR A 114 -8.43 -11.44 25.40
CA THR A 114 -7.47 -12.53 25.35
C THR A 114 -6.30 -12.07 24.48
N VAL A 115 -5.07 -12.29 24.97
CA VAL A 115 -3.85 -11.99 24.20
C VAL A 115 -3.82 -12.83 22.93
N THR A 116 -3.39 -12.25 21.81
CA THR A 116 -3.52 -12.83 20.47
C THR A 116 -2.88 -14.22 20.36
N GLU A 117 -1.72 -14.45 20.99
CA GLU A 117 -1.05 -15.77 21.04
C GLU A 117 -1.93 -16.90 21.66
N ASN A 118 -2.95 -16.54 22.46
CA ASN A 118 -3.89 -17.48 23.08
C ASN A 118 -5.35 -17.33 22.58
N ALA A 119 -5.62 -16.34 21.73
CA ALA A 119 -6.97 -16.05 21.27
C ALA A 119 -7.42 -17.12 20.27
N THR A 120 -8.69 -17.50 20.36
CA THR A 120 -9.37 -18.36 19.39
C THR A 120 -10.36 -17.54 18.56
N ALA A 121 -11.03 -18.16 17.59
CA ALA A 121 -12.16 -17.57 16.89
C ALA A 121 -13.30 -17.12 17.82
N TRP A 122 -13.30 -17.46 19.11
CA TRP A 122 -14.37 -17.11 20.08
C TRP A 122 -13.88 -16.22 21.24
N ASP A 123 -12.74 -15.57 21.06
CA ASP A 123 -12.19 -14.61 22.02
C ASP A 123 -12.32 -13.16 21.51
N ASN A 124 -12.04 -12.20 22.40
CA ASN A 124 -11.88 -10.80 22.02
C ASN A 124 -10.40 -10.44 22.06
N SER A 125 -9.87 -9.74 21.06
CA SER A 125 -8.44 -9.36 21.00
C SER A 125 -8.27 -7.88 20.62
N VAL A 126 -7.05 -7.37 20.76
CA VAL A 126 -6.67 -6.03 20.29
C VAL A 126 -5.93 -6.18 18.96
N ILE A 127 -6.51 -5.68 17.88
CA ILE A 127 -5.88 -5.75 16.55
C ILE A 127 -4.93 -4.57 16.36
N LEU A 128 -5.38 -3.35 16.65
CA LEU A 128 -4.65 -2.13 16.30
C LEU A 128 -4.59 -1.17 17.49
N ILE A 129 -3.44 -0.54 17.66
CA ILE A 129 -3.25 0.65 18.50
C ILE A 129 -2.41 1.65 17.72
N GLU A 130 -3.03 2.75 17.28
CA GLU A 130 -2.33 3.81 16.54
C GLU A 130 -2.72 5.20 17.04
N ALA A 131 -1.99 6.24 16.62
CA ALA A 131 -2.32 7.61 16.99
C ALA A 131 -3.52 8.11 16.16
N ILE A 132 -4.48 8.78 16.82
CA ILE A 132 -5.50 9.57 16.12
C ILE A 132 -4.81 10.86 15.67
N GLN A 133 -4.84 11.12 14.35
CA GLN A 133 -4.37 12.38 13.82
C GLN A 133 -5.19 13.54 14.40
N PRO A 134 -4.55 14.64 14.80
CA PRO A 134 -5.27 15.78 15.37
C PRO A 134 -6.15 16.43 14.30
N ASN A 135 -7.29 16.96 14.73
CA ASN A 135 -8.14 17.83 13.91
C ASN A 135 -7.30 18.95 13.26
N LYS A 136 -7.60 19.28 12.00
CA LYS A 136 -6.89 20.31 11.23
C LYS A 136 -6.88 21.64 11.97
N THR A 137 -8.02 22.00 12.58
CA THR A 137 -8.16 23.24 13.36
C THR A 137 -7.13 23.33 14.51
N ASP A 138 -6.94 22.25 15.27
CA ASP A 138 -6.02 22.20 16.40
C ASP A 138 -4.57 22.13 15.93
N ALA A 139 -4.30 21.36 14.87
CA ALA A 139 -3.00 21.26 14.25
C ALA A 139 -2.53 22.63 13.72
N LEU A 140 -3.35 23.33 12.94
CA LEU A 140 -3.04 24.66 12.40
C LEU A 140 -2.81 25.70 13.51
N ALA A 141 -3.63 25.69 14.55
CA ALA A 141 -3.45 26.56 15.72
C ALA A 141 -2.09 26.33 16.41
N TYR A 142 -1.58 25.09 16.38
CA TYR A 142 -0.27 24.73 16.90
C TYR A 142 0.87 25.11 15.95
N VAL A 143 0.79 24.74 14.66
CA VAL A 143 1.94 24.89 13.74
C VAL A 143 2.12 26.32 13.23
N ASP A 144 1.04 27.07 13.02
CA ASP A 144 1.12 28.46 12.57
C ASP A 144 0.98 29.45 13.73
N GLY A 145 0.41 29.00 14.84
CA GLY A 145 0.15 29.81 16.02
C GLY A 145 1.10 29.56 17.18
N ASN A 146 0.63 30.03 18.34
CA ASN A 146 1.27 29.85 19.65
C ASN A 146 0.47 28.89 20.54
N SER A 147 -0.43 28.08 19.97
CA SER A 147 -1.14 27.07 20.74
C SER A 147 -0.16 26.02 21.27
N THR A 148 -0.58 25.29 22.30
CA THR A 148 0.13 24.11 22.78
C THR A 148 -0.04 22.94 21.80
N THR A 149 0.83 21.94 21.88
CA THR A 149 0.67 20.69 21.12
C THR A 149 -0.74 20.14 21.33
N PRO A 150 -1.45 19.71 20.26
CA PRO A 150 -2.76 19.08 20.38
C PRO A 150 -2.73 17.88 21.32
N GLU A 151 -3.84 17.66 22.02
CA GLU A 151 -3.99 16.52 22.90
C GLU A 151 -3.96 15.22 22.09
N LYS A 152 -3.06 14.28 22.45
CA LYS A 152 -2.89 13.01 21.73
C LYS A 152 -3.86 11.95 22.24
N TRP A 153 -4.46 11.21 21.33
CA TRP A 153 -5.36 10.09 21.62
C TRP A 153 -4.97 8.87 20.78
N ALA A 154 -5.17 7.66 21.30
CA ALA A 154 -4.97 6.44 20.55
C ALA A 154 -6.28 5.93 19.96
N LYS A 155 -6.27 5.56 18.66
CA LYS A 155 -7.30 4.73 18.02
C LYS A 155 -6.97 3.28 18.35
N VAL A 156 -7.98 2.55 18.81
CA VAL A 156 -7.87 1.13 19.13
C VAL A 156 -8.96 0.38 18.39
N ILE A 157 -8.57 -0.69 17.69
CA ILE A 157 -9.51 -1.62 17.07
C ILE A 157 -9.51 -2.91 17.90
N LEU A 158 -10.68 -3.27 18.41
CA LEU A 158 -10.92 -4.54 19.09
C LEU A 158 -11.63 -5.49 18.12
N ASP A 159 -11.16 -6.73 18.05
CA ASP A 159 -11.91 -7.81 17.42
C ASP A 159 -12.80 -8.46 18.47
N ILE A 160 -14.12 -8.35 18.32
CA ILE A 160 -15.07 -8.94 19.26
C ILE A 160 -15.67 -10.19 18.63
N ARG A 161 -15.01 -11.33 18.85
CA ARG A 161 -15.47 -12.64 18.35
C ARG A 161 -16.11 -13.51 19.42
N ALA A 162 -16.14 -13.13 20.70
CA ALA A 162 -16.83 -13.86 21.76
C ALA A 162 -18.37 -13.68 21.72
N THR A 163 -18.97 -13.87 20.54
CA THR A 163 -20.37 -13.60 20.22
C THR A 163 -20.79 -14.33 18.93
N ASP A 164 -22.08 -14.62 18.80
CA ASP A 164 -22.66 -15.18 17.57
C ASP A 164 -22.69 -14.16 16.41
N GLU A 165 -22.68 -12.86 16.75
CA GLU A 165 -22.65 -11.72 15.80
C GLU A 165 -21.35 -10.93 16.00
N PRO A 166 -20.22 -11.39 15.44
CA PRO A 166 -18.89 -10.84 15.66
C PRO A 166 -18.74 -9.49 14.95
N TYR A 167 -17.92 -8.62 15.53
CA TYR A 167 -17.72 -7.26 15.03
C TYR A 167 -16.37 -6.69 15.43
N TYR A 168 -15.84 -5.81 14.58
CA TYR A 168 -14.77 -4.90 14.95
C TYR A 168 -15.36 -3.69 15.68
N GLN A 169 -14.68 -3.25 16.74
CA GLN A 169 -15.05 -2.08 17.53
C GLN A 169 -13.89 -1.09 17.58
N GLU A 170 -14.13 0.12 17.07
CA GLU A 170 -13.21 1.24 17.19
C GLU A 170 -13.50 2.06 18.45
N ILE A 171 -12.46 2.30 19.23
CA ILE A 171 -12.51 3.19 20.39
C ILE A 171 -11.34 4.16 20.35
N MET A 172 -11.52 5.30 21.00
CA MET A 172 -10.43 6.21 21.33
C MET A 172 -10.07 6.07 22.81
N VAL A 173 -8.77 6.03 23.12
CA VAL A 173 -8.23 5.93 24.49
C VAL A 173 -7.25 7.06 24.74
N GLY A 174 -7.44 7.79 25.83
CA GLY A 174 -6.61 8.95 26.13
C GLY A 174 -7.14 9.82 27.27
N PRO A 175 -6.58 11.02 27.45
CA PRO A 175 -5.47 11.58 26.67
C PRO A 175 -4.11 10.97 27.00
N LEU A 176 -3.16 11.05 26.06
CA LEU A 176 -1.79 10.55 26.18
C LEU A 176 -0.81 11.65 26.62
N PRO A 177 0.25 11.32 27.39
CA PRO A 177 0.53 10.00 27.97
C PRO A 177 -0.49 9.65 29.07
N LEU A 178 -0.84 8.37 29.20
CA LEU A 178 -1.89 7.93 30.13
C LEU A 178 -1.52 8.26 31.60
N GLN A 179 -2.43 8.92 32.31
CA GLN A 179 -2.29 9.21 33.74
C GLN A 179 -3.49 8.66 34.53
N ASN A 180 -3.22 8.15 35.73
CA ASN A 180 -4.24 7.60 36.61
C ASN A 180 -5.28 8.67 36.98
N GLY A 181 -6.54 8.40 36.69
CA GLY A 181 -7.67 9.30 37.00
C GLY A 181 -8.01 10.31 35.90
N SER A 182 -7.21 10.44 34.84
CA SER A 182 -7.55 11.22 33.64
C SER A 182 -7.81 10.35 32.41
N VAL A 183 -7.31 9.11 32.38
CA VAL A 183 -7.58 8.18 31.29
C VAL A 183 -9.08 7.93 31.16
N SER A 184 -9.55 8.02 29.92
CA SER A 184 -10.90 7.77 29.50
C SER A 184 -10.89 7.05 28.16
N TRP A 185 -12.03 6.45 27.82
CA TRP A 185 -12.25 5.86 26.52
C TRP A 185 -13.68 6.12 26.07
N SER A 186 -13.88 6.19 24.76
CA SER A 186 -15.20 6.25 24.14
C SER A 186 -15.18 5.58 22.77
N PRO A 187 -16.34 5.14 22.24
CA PRO A 187 -16.43 4.76 20.84
C PRO A 187 -15.91 5.87 19.92
N LEU A 188 -15.08 5.50 18.94
CA LEU A 188 -14.62 6.42 17.91
C LEU A 188 -15.67 6.46 16.80
N THR A 189 -16.33 7.60 16.62
CA THR A 189 -17.50 7.74 15.73
C THR A 189 -17.47 8.97 14.86
N TYR A 190 -16.84 10.06 15.33
CA TYR A 190 -16.78 11.30 14.56
C TYR A 190 -16.14 11.18 13.17
N PRO A 191 -15.16 10.27 12.89
CA PRO A 191 -14.59 10.16 11.55
C PRO A 191 -15.38 9.22 10.64
N LEU A 192 -16.50 8.65 11.13
CA LEU A 192 -17.27 7.64 10.43
C LEU A 192 -18.60 8.23 9.94
N THR A 193 -19.00 7.86 8.73
CA THR A 193 -20.31 8.23 8.18
C THR A 193 -21.44 7.33 8.69
N LYS A 194 -21.06 6.18 9.29
CA LYS A 194 -21.95 5.22 9.92
C LYS A 194 -22.06 5.54 11.41
N ASP A 195 -23.26 5.89 11.86
CA ASP A 195 -23.54 6.13 13.27
C ASP A 195 -24.02 4.86 13.97
N ASN A 196 -23.09 4.02 14.40
CA ASN A 196 -23.39 2.81 15.15
C ASN A 196 -22.44 2.55 16.33
N GLY A 197 -21.81 3.61 16.84
CA GLY A 197 -20.86 3.52 17.93
C GLY A 197 -19.53 2.89 17.53
N GLY A 198 -19.04 3.13 16.30
CA GLY A 198 -17.73 2.67 15.84
C GLY A 198 -17.65 1.16 15.64
N LYS A 199 -18.74 0.54 15.17
CA LYS A 199 -18.81 -0.91 14.99
C LYS A 199 -18.92 -1.27 13.52
N VAL A 200 -18.44 -2.45 13.16
CA VAL A 200 -18.76 -3.08 11.87
C VAL A 200 -18.66 -4.59 12.04
N ARG A 201 -19.56 -5.35 11.44
CA ARG A 201 -19.55 -6.82 11.55
C ARG A 201 -18.20 -7.37 11.07
N ASN A 202 -17.80 -8.51 11.60
CA ASN A 202 -16.62 -9.25 11.16
C ASN A 202 -17.11 -10.50 10.41
N LEU A 203 -16.98 -10.51 9.09
CA LEU A 203 -17.41 -11.65 8.26
C LEU A 203 -16.42 -12.81 8.26
N GLU A 204 -15.22 -12.60 8.82
CA GLU A 204 -14.09 -13.53 8.80
C GLU A 204 -13.75 -14.09 10.18
N ALA A 205 -14.62 -13.92 11.18
CA ALA A 205 -14.32 -14.32 12.56
C ALA A 205 -13.95 -15.82 12.74
N ASP A 206 -14.35 -16.69 11.81
CA ASP A 206 -14.07 -18.13 11.79
C ASP A 206 -13.06 -18.56 10.69
N SER A 207 -12.40 -17.61 10.01
CA SER A 207 -11.44 -17.88 8.93
C SER A 207 -10.29 -18.78 9.39
N ASP A 208 -9.78 -18.56 10.61
CA ASP A 208 -8.57 -19.20 11.13
C ASP A 208 -8.85 -20.49 11.92
N ASP A 209 -10.08 -20.99 11.91
CA ASP A 209 -10.47 -22.17 12.70
C ASP A 209 -11.41 -23.08 11.92
N LYS A 210 -12.70 -22.77 11.92
CA LYS A 210 -13.75 -23.68 11.44
C LYS A 210 -13.99 -23.62 9.95
N LEU A 211 -13.74 -22.48 9.30
CA LEU A 211 -14.00 -22.34 7.87
C LEU A 211 -13.26 -23.41 7.07
N TYR A 212 -11.96 -23.60 7.32
CA TYR A 212 -11.20 -24.60 6.59
C TYR A 212 -11.45 -26.01 7.11
N SER A 213 -11.30 -26.21 8.42
CA SER A 213 -11.30 -27.55 9.03
C SER A 213 -12.67 -28.23 9.02
N ASP A 214 -13.75 -27.48 9.25
CA ASP A 214 -15.11 -28.01 9.35
C ASP A 214 -15.91 -27.84 8.05
N TRP A 215 -15.40 -27.10 7.06
CA TRP A 215 -16.14 -26.82 5.82
C TRP A 215 -15.36 -27.02 4.53
N LEU A 216 -14.35 -26.19 4.22
CA LEU A 216 -13.66 -26.24 2.92
C LEU A 216 -12.92 -27.58 2.70
N TYR A 217 -12.14 -28.06 3.68
CA TYR A 217 -11.44 -29.33 3.55
C TYR A 217 -12.38 -30.55 3.51
N PRO A 218 -13.47 -30.63 4.29
CA PRO A 218 -14.50 -31.64 4.10
C PRO A 218 -15.16 -31.63 2.70
N ILE A 219 -15.44 -30.44 2.14
CA ILE A 219 -15.96 -30.30 0.77
C ILE A 219 -14.93 -30.82 -0.23
N SER A 220 -13.68 -30.40 -0.12
CA SER A 220 -12.57 -30.87 -0.95
C SER A 220 -12.38 -32.39 -0.86
N ALA A 221 -12.42 -32.95 0.35
CA ALA A 221 -12.33 -34.39 0.59
C ALA A 221 -13.44 -35.17 -0.14
N SER A 222 -14.63 -34.57 -0.29
CA SER A 222 -15.76 -35.18 -1.02
C SER A 222 -15.51 -35.30 -2.53
N VAL A 223 -14.49 -34.62 -3.06
CA VAL A 223 -14.06 -34.65 -4.47
C VAL A 223 -12.56 -34.96 -4.62
N ALA A 224 -11.88 -35.47 -3.59
CA ALA A 224 -10.44 -35.69 -3.62
C ALA A 224 -9.99 -36.69 -4.72
N ASP A 225 -10.82 -37.68 -5.05
CA ASP A 225 -10.56 -38.58 -6.18
C ASP A 225 -10.63 -37.85 -7.53
N ILE A 226 -11.44 -36.80 -7.64
CA ILE A 226 -11.52 -35.92 -8.83
C ILE A 226 -10.30 -35.01 -8.89
N THR A 227 -9.91 -34.35 -7.79
CA THR A 227 -8.73 -33.47 -7.77
C THR A 227 -7.44 -34.25 -8.06
N LEU A 228 -7.34 -35.49 -7.56
CA LEU A 228 -6.24 -36.41 -7.87
C LEU A 228 -6.23 -36.83 -9.35
N ASP A 229 -7.40 -37.07 -9.95
CA ASP A 229 -7.50 -37.47 -11.36
C ASP A 229 -7.25 -36.28 -12.32
N LEU A 230 -7.67 -35.06 -11.95
CA LEU A 230 -7.44 -33.84 -12.74
C LEU A 230 -5.99 -33.35 -12.66
N TRP A 231 -5.44 -33.24 -11.45
CA TRP A 231 -4.20 -32.49 -11.22
C TRP A 231 -3.18 -33.26 -10.38
N ASN A 232 -3.49 -34.49 -9.98
CA ASN A 232 -2.64 -35.30 -9.10
C ASN A 232 -2.32 -34.59 -7.77
N GLY A 233 -3.30 -33.85 -7.22
CA GLY A 233 -3.17 -33.10 -5.99
C GLY A 233 -4.43 -33.12 -5.11
N THR A 234 -4.28 -32.68 -3.86
CA THR A 234 -5.36 -32.57 -2.87
C THR A 234 -5.15 -31.36 -1.96
N ALA A 235 -6.25 -30.84 -1.41
CA ALA A 235 -6.30 -29.85 -0.32
C ALA A 235 -7.18 -30.40 0.81
N LEU A 236 -6.59 -30.97 1.85
CA LEU A 236 -7.28 -31.70 2.93
C LEU A 236 -6.93 -31.18 4.34
N GLY A 237 -6.12 -30.13 4.44
CA GLY A 237 -5.54 -29.66 5.69
C GLY A 237 -4.40 -30.55 6.19
N LEU A 238 -3.67 -31.19 5.28
CA LEU A 238 -2.62 -32.15 5.59
C LEU A 238 -1.25 -31.69 5.07
N ASP A 239 -0.18 -32.16 5.71
CA ASP A 239 1.21 -31.84 5.34
C ASP A 239 1.60 -32.17 3.90
N ASN A 240 0.85 -33.08 3.26
CA ASN A 240 1.07 -33.52 1.89
C ASN A 240 0.14 -32.86 0.89
N ASP A 241 -0.59 -31.82 1.30
CA ASP A 241 -1.37 -31.01 0.39
C ASP A 241 -0.47 -30.35 -0.65
N THR A 242 -1.04 -30.24 -1.85
CA THR A 242 -0.37 -29.70 -3.05
C THR A 242 -1.25 -28.65 -3.73
N LEU A 243 -2.47 -28.50 -3.23
CA LEU A 243 -3.46 -27.54 -3.70
C LEU A 243 -3.84 -26.66 -2.53
N ASP A 244 -4.19 -25.41 -2.83
CA ASP A 244 -4.85 -24.51 -1.89
C ASP A 244 -6.29 -24.19 -2.35
N ILE A 245 -7.09 -23.67 -1.42
CA ILE A 245 -8.46 -23.23 -1.63
C ILE A 245 -8.62 -21.84 -1.04
N TRP A 246 -8.95 -20.88 -1.90
CA TRP A 246 -9.37 -19.53 -1.53
C TRP A 246 -10.15 -18.91 -2.70
N GLY A 247 -10.72 -17.73 -2.49
CA GLY A 247 -11.78 -17.22 -3.35
C GLY A 247 -11.96 -15.71 -3.32
N ILE A 248 -13.22 -15.28 -3.29
CA ILE A 248 -13.61 -13.88 -3.41
C ILE A 248 -13.30 -13.05 -2.15
N ASP A 249 -12.97 -11.78 -2.38
CA ASP A 249 -13.00 -10.69 -1.41
C ASP A 249 -13.54 -9.45 -2.16
N PRO A 250 -14.61 -8.78 -1.69
CA PRO A 250 -15.40 -9.10 -0.50
C PRO A 250 -16.25 -10.36 -0.66
N LEU A 251 -16.64 -10.93 0.47
CA LEU A 251 -17.72 -11.92 0.49
C LEU A 251 -19.02 -11.29 -0.03
N TRP A 252 -19.80 -12.07 -0.77
CA TRP A 252 -21.09 -11.63 -1.28
C TRP A 252 -22.10 -11.48 -0.14
N GLN A 253 -22.75 -10.32 -0.09
CA GLN A 253 -23.62 -9.89 1.01
C GLN A 253 -25.05 -9.68 0.47
N GLU A 254 -25.79 -10.77 0.28
CA GLU A 254 -27.05 -10.79 -0.47
C GLU A 254 -28.24 -11.09 0.45
N ASP A 255 -29.18 -10.15 0.61
CA ASP A 255 -30.43 -10.36 1.37
C ASP A 255 -30.23 -10.95 2.78
N GLY A 256 -29.16 -10.53 3.46
CA GLY A 256 -28.78 -11.01 4.80
C GLY A 256 -28.01 -12.33 4.82
N ARG A 257 -27.67 -12.88 3.65
CA ARG A 257 -26.83 -14.07 3.48
C ARG A 257 -25.39 -13.66 3.21
N ILE A 258 -24.46 -14.49 3.67
CA ILE A 258 -23.03 -14.36 3.38
C ILE A 258 -22.61 -15.53 2.51
N ILE A 259 -22.24 -15.23 1.27
CA ILE A 259 -21.95 -16.21 0.24
C ILE A 259 -20.46 -16.15 -0.11
N ARG A 260 -19.85 -17.34 -0.26
CA ARG A 260 -18.50 -17.54 -0.79
C ARG A 260 -18.54 -18.20 -2.13
N TRP A 261 -17.62 -17.77 -2.99
CA TRP A 261 -17.13 -18.54 -4.12
C TRP A 261 -15.65 -18.78 -3.91
N ASP A 262 -15.24 -20.04 -3.94
CA ASP A 262 -13.85 -20.47 -3.76
C ASP A 262 -13.42 -21.30 -4.97
N THR A 263 -12.11 -21.32 -5.24
CA THR A 263 -11.49 -22.14 -6.29
C THR A 263 -10.26 -22.87 -5.76
N PHE A 264 -9.85 -23.91 -6.47
CA PHE A 264 -8.58 -24.59 -6.22
C PHE A 264 -7.42 -23.87 -6.93
N TRP A 265 -6.29 -23.79 -6.26
CA TRP A 265 -5.02 -23.27 -6.74
C TRP A 265 -3.94 -24.33 -6.60
N ASN A 266 -2.98 -24.36 -7.51
CA ASN A 266 -1.80 -25.20 -7.34
C ASN A 266 -0.80 -24.49 -6.45
N MET A 267 -0.32 -25.14 -5.40
CA MET A 267 0.66 -24.54 -4.50
C MET A 267 2.04 -24.48 -5.16
N PRO A 268 2.85 -23.45 -4.85
CA PRO A 268 4.26 -23.44 -5.23
C PRO A 268 5.00 -24.65 -4.65
N SER A 269 5.88 -25.23 -5.45
CA SER A 269 6.68 -26.40 -5.10
C SER A 269 8.04 -26.04 -4.49
N ASP A 270 8.43 -24.77 -4.54
CA ASP A 270 9.65 -24.23 -3.96
C ASP A 270 9.38 -22.88 -3.25
N PHE A 271 10.39 -22.00 -3.14
CA PHE A 271 10.31 -20.74 -2.39
C PHE A 271 9.79 -19.56 -3.21
N TYR A 272 9.46 -19.72 -4.50
CA TYR A 272 8.85 -18.67 -5.29
C TYR A 272 7.36 -18.55 -4.99
N ASP A 273 6.86 -17.32 -4.96
CA ASP A 273 5.47 -17.01 -4.63
C ASP A 273 4.55 -17.04 -5.87
N THR A 274 4.50 -18.18 -6.57
CA THR A 274 3.85 -18.30 -7.89
C THR A 274 2.38 -18.71 -7.84
N GLU A 275 1.77 -18.76 -6.66
CA GLU A 275 0.44 -19.37 -6.47
C GLU A 275 -0.65 -18.67 -7.29
N THR A 276 -0.62 -17.35 -7.33
CA THR A 276 -1.60 -16.52 -8.05
C THR A 276 -1.54 -16.70 -9.58
N LEU A 277 -0.48 -17.32 -10.11
CA LEU A 277 -0.36 -17.75 -11.51
C LEU A 277 -0.86 -19.18 -11.75
N SER A 278 -1.39 -19.87 -10.74
CA SER A 278 -1.72 -21.29 -10.81
C SER A 278 -3.19 -21.66 -10.49
N PRO A 279 -4.21 -20.93 -11.00
CA PRO A 279 -5.62 -21.31 -10.83
C PRO A 279 -5.94 -22.64 -11.55
N LEU A 280 -6.89 -23.42 -11.01
CA LEU A 280 -7.22 -24.76 -11.52
C LEU A 280 -8.62 -24.93 -12.13
N GLY A 281 -9.49 -23.92 -12.02
CA GLY A 281 -10.74 -23.88 -12.79
C GLY A 281 -11.88 -24.75 -12.29
N LEU A 282 -11.81 -25.21 -11.04
CA LEU A 282 -12.93 -25.84 -10.33
C LEU A 282 -13.38 -24.92 -9.20
N PHE A 283 -14.62 -24.49 -9.27
CA PHE A 283 -15.18 -23.52 -8.33
C PHE A 283 -16.33 -24.15 -7.56
N PHE A 284 -16.57 -23.68 -6.34
CA PHE A 284 -17.75 -24.04 -5.58
C PHE A 284 -18.32 -22.87 -4.79
N LYS A 285 -19.64 -22.90 -4.61
CA LYS A 285 -20.41 -21.85 -3.97
C LYS A 285 -20.89 -22.32 -2.60
N SER A 286 -20.64 -21.53 -1.56
CA SER A 286 -21.09 -21.83 -0.20
C SER A 286 -21.93 -20.69 0.38
N ASP A 287 -23.06 -21.02 1.00
CA ASP A 287 -23.72 -20.13 1.97
C ASP A 287 -23.14 -20.41 3.35
N ILE A 288 -22.40 -19.44 3.88
CA ILE A 288 -21.74 -19.50 5.18
C ILE A 288 -22.38 -18.54 6.20
N THR A 289 -23.67 -18.28 6.05
CA THR A 289 -24.37 -17.33 6.95
C THR A 289 -24.35 -17.82 8.40
N GLY A 290 -23.85 -16.97 9.29
CA GLY A 290 -23.67 -17.27 10.71
C GLY A 290 -22.45 -18.15 10.99
N ARG A 291 -22.24 -18.52 12.25
CA ARG A 291 -20.98 -19.14 12.73
C ARG A 291 -21.05 -20.64 13.02
N ASP A 292 -22.12 -21.29 12.61
CA ASP A 292 -22.37 -22.71 12.85
C ASP A 292 -22.21 -23.50 11.55
N PRO A 293 -21.07 -24.18 11.32
CA PRO A 293 -20.80 -24.91 10.09
C PRO A 293 -21.86 -25.97 9.76
N SER A 294 -22.59 -26.47 10.75
CA SER A 294 -23.68 -27.43 10.51
C SER A 294 -24.90 -26.84 9.79
N LYS A 295 -24.99 -25.51 9.72
CA LYS A 295 -26.05 -24.76 9.02
C LYS A 295 -25.61 -24.21 7.67
N TRP A 296 -24.31 -24.16 7.42
CA TRP A 296 -23.76 -23.77 6.13
C TRP A 296 -24.20 -24.74 5.04
N LYS A 297 -24.23 -24.27 3.79
CA LYS A 297 -24.73 -25.06 2.65
C LYS A 297 -23.82 -24.91 1.45
N LEU A 298 -23.41 -26.05 0.89
CA LEU A 298 -22.81 -26.11 -0.42
C LEU A 298 -23.94 -25.95 -1.45
N GLU A 299 -23.92 -24.85 -2.20
CA GLU A 299 -24.97 -24.50 -3.15
C GLU A 299 -24.71 -25.02 -4.56
N GLY A 300 -23.46 -25.32 -4.89
CA GLY A 300 -23.12 -25.95 -6.16
C GLY A 300 -21.66 -25.84 -6.55
N TRP A 301 -21.35 -26.42 -7.71
CA TRP A 301 -20.04 -26.46 -8.33
C TRP A 301 -20.09 -25.85 -9.72
N LEU A 302 -18.99 -25.25 -10.17
CA LEU A 302 -18.79 -24.83 -11.55
C LEU A 302 -17.49 -25.43 -12.08
N TYR A 303 -17.56 -26.08 -13.24
CA TYR A 303 -16.40 -26.57 -13.97
C TYR A 303 -16.67 -26.50 -15.47
N ASN A 304 -15.72 -25.99 -16.25
CA ASN A 304 -15.83 -25.85 -17.71
C ASN A 304 -17.14 -25.15 -18.15
N ASN A 305 -17.51 -24.07 -17.44
CA ASN A 305 -18.74 -23.29 -17.66
C ASN A 305 -20.06 -24.10 -17.54
N VAL A 306 -20.04 -25.22 -16.83
CA VAL A 306 -21.23 -26.01 -16.47
C VAL A 306 -21.42 -25.98 -14.96
N TYR A 307 -22.61 -25.55 -14.53
CA TYR A 307 -23.00 -25.50 -13.13
C TYR A 307 -23.71 -26.79 -12.70
N TYR A 308 -23.38 -27.29 -11.52
CA TYR A 308 -23.94 -28.49 -10.90
C TYR A 308 -24.48 -28.10 -9.51
N GLU A 309 -25.76 -28.36 -9.23
CA GLU A 309 -26.39 -27.93 -7.97
C GLU A 309 -25.87 -28.75 -6.77
N THR A 310 -25.39 -29.97 -7.03
CA THR A 310 -24.91 -30.86 -5.97
C THR A 310 -23.59 -31.52 -6.33
N THR A 311 -22.84 -31.90 -5.29
CA THR A 311 -21.64 -32.73 -5.45
C THR A 311 -21.95 -34.06 -6.15
N GLU A 312 -23.11 -34.67 -5.90
CA GLU A 312 -23.49 -35.93 -6.56
C GLU A 312 -23.65 -35.74 -8.08
N GLU A 313 -24.30 -34.67 -8.51
CA GLU A 313 -24.44 -34.33 -9.93
C GLU A 313 -23.08 -34.08 -10.58
N PHE A 314 -22.22 -33.28 -9.94
CA PHE A 314 -20.87 -33.02 -10.45
C PHE A 314 -20.06 -34.32 -10.57
N ARG A 315 -20.07 -35.18 -9.53
CA ARG A 315 -19.36 -36.46 -9.55
C ARG A 315 -19.87 -37.41 -10.63
N ASN A 316 -21.19 -37.51 -10.79
CA ASN A 316 -21.80 -38.35 -11.82
C ASN A 316 -21.44 -37.85 -13.23
N ALA A 317 -21.42 -36.54 -13.44
CA ALA A 317 -20.98 -35.93 -14.69
C ALA A 317 -19.49 -36.20 -14.94
N TYR A 318 -18.63 -35.96 -13.95
CA TYR A 318 -17.18 -36.12 -14.06
C TYR A 318 -16.76 -37.52 -14.52
N TRP A 319 -17.39 -38.57 -13.96
CA TRP A 319 -17.09 -39.96 -14.28
C TRP A 319 -17.89 -40.51 -15.47
N SER A 320 -18.68 -39.67 -16.14
CA SER A 320 -19.41 -40.06 -17.36
C SER A 320 -18.50 -40.13 -18.58
N GLU A 321 -18.85 -41.00 -19.53
CA GLU A 321 -18.11 -41.11 -20.79
C GLU A 321 -18.22 -39.81 -21.60
N GLY A 322 -17.08 -39.24 -21.99
CA GLY A 322 -17.03 -38.01 -22.78
C GLY A 322 -16.98 -36.72 -21.96
N PHE A 323 -16.91 -36.80 -20.63
CA PHE A 323 -16.62 -35.62 -19.80
C PHE A 323 -15.25 -35.03 -20.16
N GLU A 324 -15.23 -33.73 -20.48
CA GLU A 324 -14.01 -33.02 -20.84
C GLU A 324 -13.22 -32.66 -19.58
N LYS A 325 -11.99 -33.18 -19.48
CA LYS A 325 -11.06 -32.89 -18.39
C LYS A 325 -10.01 -31.93 -18.90
N LEU A 326 -10.07 -30.70 -18.40
CA LEU A 326 -9.05 -29.67 -18.59
C LEU A 326 -7.90 -29.96 -17.61
N GLY A 327 -6.66 -29.59 -17.97
CA GLY A 327 -5.50 -29.91 -17.14
C GLY A 327 -5.29 -28.93 -15.97
N ALA A 328 -4.03 -28.74 -15.57
CA ALA A 328 -3.60 -27.78 -14.55
C ALA A 328 -2.66 -26.70 -15.10
N ASN A 329 -2.66 -25.53 -14.45
CA ASN A 329 -1.47 -24.69 -14.40
C ASN A 329 -0.50 -25.29 -13.40
N VAL A 330 0.74 -25.55 -13.83
CA VAL A 330 1.78 -26.15 -13.02
C VAL A 330 2.96 -25.20 -13.01
N GLU A 331 3.51 -24.99 -11.82
CA GLU A 331 4.69 -24.18 -11.62
C GLU A 331 5.84 -24.63 -12.53
N GLY A 332 6.59 -23.65 -13.03
CA GLY A 332 7.80 -23.86 -13.81
C GLY A 332 8.60 -22.59 -13.94
N ASP A 333 9.70 -22.64 -14.68
CA ASP A 333 10.60 -21.49 -14.86
C ASP A 333 9.84 -20.25 -15.37
N TRP A 334 8.80 -20.41 -16.19
CA TRP A 334 7.98 -19.32 -16.72
C TRP A 334 7.34 -18.42 -15.65
N GLY A 335 7.08 -18.95 -14.45
CA GLY A 335 6.53 -18.20 -13.31
C GLY A 335 7.60 -17.70 -12.33
N ARG A 336 8.89 -18.00 -12.53
CA ARG A 336 9.96 -17.60 -11.59
C ARG A 336 10.62 -16.29 -12.00
N THR A 337 10.93 -15.43 -11.02
CA THR A 337 11.54 -14.11 -11.23
C THR A 337 13.06 -14.14 -11.50
N ASP A 338 13.71 -15.29 -11.36
CA ASP A 338 15.13 -15.45 -11.66
C ASP A 338 15.48 -15.18 -13.12
N ARG A 339 16.75 -14.84 -13.38
CA ARG A 339 17.25 -14.55 -14.73
C ARG A 339 17.09 -15.76 -15.67
N GLN A 340 16.28 -15.59 -16.72
CA GLN A 340 16.06 -16.59 -17.76
C GLN A 340 16.70 -16.20 -19.10
N GLY A 341 16.79 -17.17 -20.01
CA GLY A 341 17.31 -16.95 -21.36
C GLY A 341 18.82 -16.70 -21.46
N PRO A 342 19.34 -16.43 -22.67
CA PRO A 342 20.75 -16.09 -22.87
C PRO A 342 21.06 -14.68 -22.34
N VAL A 343 22.25 -14.50 -21.76
CA VAL A 343 22.74 -13.17 -21.34
C VAL A 343 22.85 -12.26 -22.55
N LEU A 344 22.36 -11.02 -22.42
CA LEU A 344 22.40 -10.02 -23.48
C LEU A 344 23.83 -9.55 -23.74
N GLU A 345 24.07 -9.04 -24.95
CA GLU A 345 25.39 -8.49 -25.31
C GLU A 345 25.75 -7.33 -24.37
N SER A 346 26.98 -7.36 -23.83
CA SER A 346 27.54 -6.35 -22.91
C SER A 346 26.88 -6.25 -21.52
N ASP A 347 25.88 -7.05 -21.21
CA ASP A 347 25.09 -6.95 -19.97
C ASP A 347 25.82 -7.42 -18.69
N VAL A 348 26.98 -8.06 -18.86
CA VAL A 348 27.90 -8.38 -17.74
C VAL A 348 28.71 -7.16 -17.26
N LEU A 349 28.63 -6.03 -17.97
CA LEU A 349 29.25 -4.77 -17.57
C LEU A 349 28.31 -4.03 -16.62
N HIS A 350 28.87 -3.24 -15.70
CA HIS A 350 28.05 -2.41 -14.82
C HIS A 350 27.22 -1.40 -15.64
N PRO A 351 25.91 -1.27 -15.36
CA PRO A 351 25.08 -0.22 -15.96
C PRO A 351 25.50 1.16 -15.44
N PRO A 352 25.02 2.25 -16.06
CA PRO A 352 25.20 3.59 -15.51
C PRO A 352 24.60 3.69 -14.10
N THR A 353 25.39 4.18 -13.15
CA THR A 353 24.96 4.36 -11.76
C THR A 353 24.95 5.85 -11.41
N MET A 354 23.86 6.31 -10.80
CA MET A 354 23.79 7.67 -10.27
C MET A 354 24.67 7.77 -9.02
N VAL A 355 25.41 8.87 -8.89
CA VAL A 355 26.27 9.16 -7.74
C VAL A 355 25.94 10.55 -7.19
N ALA A 356 26.18 10.75 -5.89
CA ALA A 356 26.04 12.03 -5.22
C ALA A 356 27.42 12.56 -4.75
N PRO A 357 28.18 13.28 -5.61
CA PRO A 357 29.57 13.65 -5.31
C PRO A 357 29.72 14.52 -4.05
N ALA A 358 28.72 15.34 -3.74
CA ALA A 358 28.69 16.18 -2.54
C ALA A 358 27.88 15.57 -1.39
N GLY A 359 27.41 14.33 -1.53
CA GLY A 359 26.45 13.72 -0.61
C GLY A 359 25.06 14.37 -0.70
N SER A 360 24.31 14.32 0.41
CA SER A 360 22.94 14.79 0.50
C SER A 360 22.85 16.31 0.66
N ARG A 361 22.05 16.99 -0.17
CA ARG A 361 21.82 18.46 -0.08
C ARG A 361 20.46 18.82 0.53
N PHE A 362 19.98 18.00 1.44
CA PHE A 362 18.76 18.22 2.21
C PHE A 362 19.04 18.12 3.71
N GLY A 363 18.16 18.70 4.51
CA GLY A 363 18.13 18.59 5.96
C GLY A 363 17.13 17.53 6.41
N LEU A 364 17.46 16.83 7.48
CA LEU A 364 16.61 15.83 8.11
C LEU A 364 16.66 15.97 9.64
N ASP A 365 15.48 16.05 10.25
CA ASP A 365 15.27 15.70 11.66
C ASP A 365 14.66 14.31 11.70
N ALA A 366 15.47 13.31 12.03
CA ALA A 366 15.05 11.90 11.97
C ALA A 366 14.07 11.53 13.10
N GLU A 367 14.12 12.22 14.24
CA GLU A 367 13.23 11.96 15.38
C GLU A 367 11.83 12.49 15.08
N GLN A 368 11.74 13.67 14.47
CA GLN A 368 10.47 14.28 14.06
C GLN A 368 10.02 13.86 12.65
N LYS A 369 10.81 13.05 11.93
CA LYS A 369 10.61 12.72 10.51
C LYS A 369 10.30 13.96 9.65
N TYR A 370 11.06 15.04 9.85
CA TYR A 370 10.90 16.32 9.16
C TYR A 370 12.02 16.55 8.16
N VAL A 371 11.67 16.97 6.96
CA VAL A 371 12.58 17.11 5.83
C VAL A 371 12.59 18.55 5.33
N GLU A 372 13.78 19.06 5.00
CA GLU A 372 13.94 20.32 4.27
C GLU A 372 14.79 20.09 3.02
N TRP A 373 14.23 20.33 1.84
CA TRP A 373 14.97 20.28 0.59
C TRP A 373 14.78 21.58 -0.18
N MET A 374 15.87 22.32 -0.37
CA MET A 374 15.86 23.63 -1.05
C MET A 374 14.85 24.57 -0.38
N ASP A 375 13.76 24.89 -1.07
CA ASP A 375 12.70 25.74 -0.55
C ASP A 375 11.51 24.94 0.02
N PHE A 376 11.51 23.61 -0.11
CA PHE A 376 10.47 22.74 0.42
C PHE A 376 10.74 22.31 1.86
N SER A 377 9.67 22.16 2.63
CA SER A 377 9.69 21.40 3.87
C SER A 377 8.38 20.67 4.14
N PHE A 378 8.43 19.56 4.89
CA PHE A 378 7.26 18.76 5.25
C PHE A 378 7.59 17.75 6.36
N TYR A 379 6.55 17.22 7.00
CA TYR A 379 6.61 16.09 7.93
C TYR A 379 6.16 14.79 7.24
N ILE A 380 6.73 13.66 7.66
CA ILE A 380 6.31 12.33 7.24
C ILE A 380 5.48 11.68 8.36
N GLY A 381 4.27 11.24 8.03
CA GLY A 381 3.42 10.38 8.85
C GLY A 381 3.40 8.95 8.31
N PHE A 382 2.99 8.00 9.13
CA PHE A 382 2.85 6.60 8.75
C PHE A 382 1.71 5.94 9.53
N ALA A 383 0.86 5.17 8.86
CA ALA A 383 -0.27 4.47 9.45
C ALA A 383 -0.32 3.02 8.97
N ARG A 384 -0.99 2.14 9.73
CA ARG A 384 -1.21 0.76 9.30
C ARG A 384 -1.97 0.73 7.98
N ASP A 385 -3.13 1.39 7.95
CA ASP A 385 -4.10 1.25 6.87
C ASP A 385 -3.53 1.72 5.52
N THR A 386 -2.93 2.92 5.48
CA THR A 386 -2.54 3.59 4.22
C THR A 386 -1.03 3.84 4.05
N GLY A 387 -0.19 3.38 4.98
CA GLY A 387 1.26 3.57 4.90
C GLY A 387 1.67 5.04 5.03
N MET A 388 2.55 5.51 4.14
CA MET A 388 3.19 6.83 4.21
C MET A 388 2.25 7.98 3.82
N SER A 389 2.29 9.07 4.62
CA SER A 389 1.61 10.34 4.35
C SER A 389 2.55 11.54 4.55
N LEU A 390 2.27 12.67 3.89
CA LEU A 390 3.03 13.91 4.03
C LEU A 390 2.15 15.04 4.57
N HIS A 391 2.68 15.80 5.53
CA HIS A 391 1.94 16.83 6.25
C HIS A 391 2.69 18.17 6.29
N ASP A 392 1.94 19.27 6.36
CA ASP A 392 2.42 20.66 6.39
C ASP A 392 3.47 20.93 5.29
N ILE A 393 3.14 20.58 4.04
CA ILE A 393 4.04 20.80 2.91
C ILE A 393 4.11 22.29 2.60
N ARG A 394 5.31 22.86 2.76
CA ARG A 394 5.60 24.27 2.52
C ARG A 394 6.56 24.45 1.37
N PHE A 395 6.45 25.58 0.67
CA PHE A 395 7.45 26.05 -0.28
C PHE A 395 7.75 27.53 -0.02
N LYS A 396 9.03 27.86 0.18
CA LYS A 396 9.50 29.19 0.60
C LYS A 396 8.83 29.67 1.91
N GLY A 397 8.58 28.74 2.83
CA GLY A 397 7.97 28.99 4.14
C GLY A 397 6.44 29.10 4.15
N GLU A 398 5.81 29.18 2.98
CA GLU A 398 4.35 29.24 2.83
C GLU A 398 3.78 27.83 2.68
N ARG A 399 2.72 27.49 3.42
CA ARG A 399 2.01 26.22 3.23
C ARG A 399 1.37 26.17 1.85
N LEU A 400 1.48 25.01 1.22
CA LEU A 400 0.80 24.66 -0.02
C LEU A 400 -0.23 23.57 0.22
N VAL A 401 0.13 22.56 1.02
CA VAL A 401 -0.70 21.38 1.29
C VAL A 401 -0.67 21.10 2.79
N TYR A 402 -1.83 21.00 3.43
CA TYR A 402 -1.93 20.56 4.81
C TYR A 402 -1.65 19.06 4.93
N GLU A 403 -2.31 18.27 4.09
CA GLU A 403 -2.19 16.80 4.06
C GLU A 403 -2.17 16.28 2.62
N LEU A 404 -1.22 15.38 2.35
CA LEU A 404 -1.14 14.59 1.13
C LEU A 404 -0.95 13.11 1.51
N SER A 405 -2.00 12.31 1.32
CA SER A 405 -2.05 10.93 1.81
C SER A 405 -2.78 10.01 0.83
N LEU A 406 -2.29 8.76 0.74
CA LEU A 406 -3.06 7.66 0.16
C LEU A 406 -4.26 7.39 1.09
N GLU A 407 -5.40 7.10 0.48
CA GLU A 407 -6.65 6.83 1.17
C GLU A 407 -7.08 5.37 1.04
N GLU A 408 -6.97 4.81 -0.18
CA GLU A 408 -7.32 3.42 -0.47
C GLU A 408 -6.74 2.99 -1.83
N ALA A 409 -6.60 1.69 -2.04
CA ALA A 409 -6.49 1.09 -3.37
C ALA A 409 -7.56 0.03 -3.60
N ILE A 410 -8.16 0.05 -4.78
CA ILE A 410 -9.07 -0.99 -5.27
C ILE A 410 -8.41 -1.72 -6.43
N ALA A 411 -8.47 -3.05 -6.39
CA ALA A 411 -8.20 -3.92 -7.52
C ALA A 411 -9.50 -4.63 -7.90
N HIS A 412 -10.25 -4.04 -8.83
CA HIS A 412 -11.57 -4.54 -9.24
C HIS A 412 -11.45 -5.46 -10.44
N TYR A 413 -11.75 -6.75 -10.26
CA TYR A 413 -11.63 -7.77 -11.30
C TYR A 413 -12.94 -8.00 -12.05
N ALA A 414 -12.81 -8.54 -13.27
CA ALA A 414 -13.92 -9.13 -14.01
C ALA A 414 -13.48 -10.46 -14.64
N GLY A 415 -14.39 -11.43 -14.68
CA GLY A 415 -14.14 -12.75 -15.25
C GLY A 415 -15.42 -13.47 -15.65
N ASN A 416 -15.30 -14.49 -16.50
CA ASN A 416 -16.41 -15.42 -16.75
C ASN A 416 -16.59 -16.39 -15.56
N ASP A 417 -15.52 -16.65 -14.80
CA ASP A 417 -15.57 -17.45 -13.59
C ASP A 417 -16.01 -16.61 -12.37
N PRO A 418 -16.64 -17.24 -11.36
CA PRO A 418 -17.28 -16.52 -10.27
C PRO A 418 -16.30 -15.99 -9.22
N VAL A 419 -15.07 -16.50 -9.18
CA VAL A 419 -14.05 -15.98 -8.25
C VAL A 419 -13.51 -14.67 -8.80
N GLN A 420 -12.98 -14.66 -10.03
CA GLN A 420 -12.48 -13.43 -10.64
C GLN A 420 -13.59 -12.39 -10.84
N SER A 421 -14.81 -12.81 -11.17
CA SER A 421 -15.96 -11.89 -11.23
C SER A 421 -16.35 -11.32 -9.87
N GLY A 422 -16.14 -12.06 -8.78
CA GLY A 422 -16.52 -11.65 -7.43
C GLY A 422 -15.41 -10.91 -6.67
N THR A 423 -14.17 -10.93 -7.17
CA THR A 423 -13.02 -10.26 -6.53
C THR A 423 -13.03 -8.75 -6.78
N THR A 424 -12.93 -8.00 -5.70
CA THR A 424 -12.70 -6.56 -5.67
C THR A 424 -11.98 -6.20 -4.37
N TYR A 425 -10.66 -6.28 -4.37
CA TYR A 425 -9.86 -5.98 -3.19
C TYR A 425 -9.98 -4.51 -2.80
N LEU A 426 -10.03 -4.26 -1.49
CA LEU A 426 -9.85 -2.94 -0.87
C LEU A 426 -8.64 -3.04 0.06
N ASP A 427 -7.48 -2.61 -0.43
CA ASP A 427 -6.18 -3.03 0.10
C ASP A 427 -5.92 -2.53 1.53
N SER A 428 -6.57 -1.46 1.98
CA SER A 428 -6.46 -0.96 3.35
C SER A 428 -7.01 -1.94 4.40
N TYR A 429 -7.85 -2.91 4.00
CA TYR A 429 -8.27 -4.03 4.86
C TYR A 429 -7.07 -4.82 5.38
N TYR A 430 -6.16 -5.15 4.46
CA TYR A 430 -4.89 -5.81 4.74
C TYR A 430 -3.89 -4.80 5.34
N GLY A 431 -3.82 -3.62 4.72
CA GLY A 431 -3.06 -2.46 5.14
C GLY A 431 -1.77 -2.28 4.37
N PHE A 432 -1.48 -1.06 3.91
CA PHE A 432 -0.22 -0.74 3.23
C PHE A 432 0.99 -0.74 4.15
N GLY A 433 0.79 -0.34 5.42
CA GLY A 433 1.84 -0.25 6.43
C GLY A 433 2.50 -1.59 6.79
N PRO A 434 1.72 -2.64 7.09
CA PRO A 434 2.23 -3.97 7.38
C PRO A 434 3.09 -4.57 6.29
N TYR A 435 2.85 -4.21 5.03
CA TYR A 435 3.58 -4.75 3.89
C TYR A 435 4.56 -3.74 3.27
N ALA A 436 4.86 -2.65 3.97
CA ALA A 436 5.89 -1.68 3.57
C ALA A 436 7.30 -2.18 3.93
N PHE A 437 7.72 -3.29 3.31
CA PHE A 437 8.93 -4.01 3.65
C PHE A 437 10.22 -3.18 3.46
N GLU A 438 11.33 -3.73 3.98
CA GLU A 438 12.66 -3.18 3.79
C GLU A 438 12.99 -3.07 2.29
N MET A 439 13.40 -1.89 1.83
CA MET A 439 13.76 -1.69 0.42
C MET A 439 15.19 -2.15 0.12
N ILE A 440 15.41 -2.61 -1.11
CA ILE A 440 16.69 -3.10 -1.60
C ILE A 440 17.57 -1.92 -2.06
N THR A 441 18.59 -1.60 -1.26
CA THR A 441 19.53 -0.50 -1.55
C THR A 441 20.21 -0.63 -2.91
N GLY A 442 20.11 0.43 -3.73
CA GLY A 442 20.69 0.47 -5.08
C GLY A 442 19.76 -0.06 -6.18
N PHE A 443 18.64 -0.68 -5.81
CA PHE A 443 17.62 -1.19 -6.72
C PHE A 443 16.34 -0.35 -6.61
N ASP A 444 15.66 -0.37 -5.46
CA ASP A 444 14.41 0.37 -5.25
C ASP A 444 14.66 1.89 -5.18
N CYS A 445 15.79 2.28 -4.62
CA CYS A 445 16.27 3.66 -4.57
C CYS A 445 17.78 3.71 -4.89
N PRO A 446 18.31 4.88 -5.32
CA PRO A 446 19.75 5.04 -5.55
C PRO A 446 20.57 4.65 -4.32
N SER A 447 21.79 4.14 -4.53
CA SER A 447 22.66 3.63 -3.46
C SER A 447 23.02 4.66 -2.39
N TYR A 448 23.00 5.95 -2.72
CA TYR A 448 23.29 7.05 -1.80
C TYR A 448 22.05 7.58 -1.05
N ALA A 449 20.87 6.97 -1.24
CA ALA A 449 19.64 7.41 -0.58
C ALA A 449 19.78 7.31 0.94
N THR A 450 19.11 8.22 1.65
CA THR A 450 18.94 8.12 3.11
C THR A 450 17.67 7.33 3.39
N TYR A 451 17.75 6.34 4.27
CA TYR A 451 16.61 5.50 4.62
C TYR A 451 16.09 5.83 6.03
N LEU A 452 14.77 5.81 6.17
CA LEU A 452 14.04 5.91 7.44
C LEU A 452 13.28 4.61 7.67
N ASN A 453 13.02 4.32 8.94
CA ASN A 453 12.15 3.22 9.34
C ASN A 453 10.70 3.68 9.39
N SER A 454 9.80 2.72 9.21
CA SER A 454 8.40 2.82 9.57
C SER A 454 8.05 1.75 10.60
N SER A 455 7.00 1.99 11.36
CA SER A 455 6.50 1.05 12.35
C SER A 455 4.99 1.08 12.44
N PHE A 456 4.41 -0.06 12.81
CA PHE A 456 2.99 -0.21 13.05
C PHE A 456 2.78 -1.15 14.23
N TYR A 457 1.61 -1.03 14.87
CA TYR A 457 1.19 -1.94 15.93
C TYR A 457 0.16 -2.91 15.36
N VAL A 458 0.35 -4.20 15.62
CA VAL A 458 -0.66 -5.23 15.39
C VAL A 458 -0.54 -6.28 16.49
N ASP A 459 -1.61 -6.94 16.93
CA ASP A 459 -1.57 -8.16 17.76
C ASP A 459 -0.60 -8.13 18.96
N GLU A 460 -0.67 -7.06 19.75
CA GLU A 460 0.20 -6.83 20.91
C GLU A 460 1.71 -6.69 20.62
N THR A 461 2.11 -6.48 19.38
CA THR A 461 3.49 -6.25 18.93
C THR A 461 3.61 -4.92 18.18
N THR A 462 4.80 -4.33 18.21
CA THR A 462 5.19 -3.32 17.23
C THR A 462 6.16 -3.98 16.27
N HIS A 463 5.83 -3.85 15.00
CA HIS A 463 6.63 -4.27 13.87
C HIS A 463 7.36 -3.04 13.33
N THR A 464 8.63 -3.19 13.02
CA THR A 464 9.48 -2.11 12.52
C THR A 464 10.15 -2.59 11.25
N HIS A 465 9.69 -2.03 10.13
CA HIS A 465 10.33 -2.21 8.85
C HIS A 465 11.53 -1.27 8.76
N THR A 466 12.72 -1.85 8.78
CA THR A 466 13.94 -1.07 8.60
C THR A 466 14.08 -0.63 7.16
N ASN A 467 14.55 0.60 6.93
CA ASN A 467 14.80 1.12 5.58
C ASN A 467 13.59 1.07 4.62
N SER A 468 12.37 1.25 5.13
CA SER A 468 11.11 1.17 4.37
C SER A 468 10.66 2.49 3.73
N ILE A 469 11.35 3.60 4.04
CA ILE A 469 11.17 4.90 3.40
C ILE A 469 12.53 5.43 2.94
N CYS A 470 12.67 5.83 1.69
CA CYS A 470 13.93 6.37 1.16
C CYS A 470 13.78 7.82 0.70
N LEU A 471 14.85 8.60 0.92
CA LEU A 471 14.97 10.02 0.63
C LEU A 471 16.17 10.24 -0.28
N PHE A 472 15.98 10.83 -1.47
CA PHE A 472 17.07 11.06 -2.40
C PHE A 472 16.84 12.24 -3.35
N GLU A 473 17.92 12.92 -3.72
CA GLU A 473 17.94 13.78 -4.89
C GLU A 473 18.25 12.96 -6.15
N TYR A 474 17.75 13.38 -7.31
CA TYR A 474 18.07 12.78 -8.60
C TYR A 474 18.25 13.87 -9.68
N ASP A 475 19.28 13.75 -10.52
CA ASP A 475 19.46 14.61 -11.69
C ASP A 475 18.75 13.97 -12.88
N ALA A 476 17.61 14.54 -13.27
CA ALA A 476 16.79 13.98 -14.34
C ALA A 476 17.56 13.90 -15.67
N ASP A 477 17.15 12.99 -16.54
CA ASP A 477 17.71 12.81 -17.88
C ASP A 477 17.39 13.98 -18.84
N PHE A 478 16.55 14.93 -18.43
CA PHE A 478 16.24 16.16 -19.16
C PHE A 478 16.43 17.44 -18.30
N PRO A 479 16.82 18.58 -18.90
CA PRO A 479 16.93 19.85 -18.19
C PRO A 479 15.55 20.47 -17.89
N ILE A 480 15.40 21.17 -16.77
CA ILE A 480 14.13 21.81 -16.38
C ILE A 480 13.74 22.91 -17.36
N GLN A 481 14.74 23.60 -17.92
CA GLN A 481 14.57 24.47 -19.07
C GLN A 481 15.87 24.70 -19.83
N ARG A 482 15.74 25.05 -21.11
CA ARG A 482 16.86 25.45 -21.97
C ARG A 482 16.41 26.40 -23.08
N HIS A 483 17.30 27.25 -23.55
CA HIS A 483 17.07 28.09 -24.72
C HIS A 483 18.36 28.29 -25.52
N SER A 484 18.23 28.48 -26.83
CA SER A 484 19.36 28.71 -27.73
C SER A 484 19.00 29.80 -28.73
N ASN A 485 19.95 30.68 -29.00
CA ASN A 485 19.87 31.61 -30.12
C ASN A 485 21.20 31.67 -30.86
N SER A 486 21.34 32.60 -31.83
CA SER A 486 22.52 32.73 -32.69
C SER A 486 23.80 33.19 -31.98
N LYS A 487 23.74 33.55 -30.69
CA LYS A 487 24.89 34.11 -29.94
C LYS A 487 25.06 33.49 -28.55
N TYR A 488 24.07 32.78 -28.03
CA TYR A 488 24.16 32.13 -26.73
C TYR A 488 23.26 30.89 -26.60
N VAL A 489 23.60 30.06 -25.63
CA VAL A 489 22.79 28.93 -25.14
C VAL A 489 22.70 29.03 -23.62
N THR A 490 21.51 28.77 -23.07
CA THR A 490 21.28 28.63 -21.63
C THR A 490 20.62 27.29 -21.34
N ALA A 491 20.98 26.67 -20.22
CA ALA A 491 20.33 25.47 -19.71
C ALA A 491 20.38 25.44 -18.18
N THR A 492 19.36 24.86 -17.56
CA THR A 492 19.31 24.59 -16.12
C THR A 492 19.08 23.11 -15.90
N LYS A 493 19.85 22.50 -14.98
CA LYS A 493 19.66 21.10 -14.61
C LYS A 493 18.30 20.89 -13.94
N ASN A 494 17.71 19.72 -14.12
CA ASN A 494 16.51 19.32 -13.40
C ASN A 494 16.90 18.38 -12.27
N THR A 495 17.31 18.94 -11.13
CA THR A 495 17.51 18.14 -9.93
C THR A 495 16.24 18.19 -9.10
N TYR A 496 15.66 17.04 -8.81
CA TYR A 496 14.46 16.92 -7.98
C TYR A 496 14.76 16.07 -6.74
N PHE A 497 13.92 16.18 -5.73
CA PHE A 497 13.97 15.37 -4.52
C PHE A 497 12.80 14.39 -4.49
N SER A 498 13.02 13.17 -3.99
CA SER A 498 11.98 12.14 -3.91
C SER A 498 11.94 11.49 -2.53
N VAL A 499 10.72 11.24 -2.08
CA VAL A 499 10.40 10.36 -0.94
C VAL A 499 9.63 9.17 -1.48
N ARG A 500 10.05 7.96 -1.12
CA ARG A 500 9.44 6.72 -1.64
C ARG A 500 9.23 5.69 -0.55
N SER A 501 8.14 4.94 -0.70
CA SER A 501 7.85 3.71 0.03
C SER A 501 7.29 2.67 -0.96
N VAL A 502 7.48 1.39 -0.67
CA VAL A 502 6.99 0.26 -1.48
C VAL A 502 6.19 -0.64 -0.56
N SER A 503 4.95 -0.97 -0.93
CA SER A 503 4.11 -1.91 -0.21
C SER A 503 3.81 -3.13 -1.09
N THR A 504 4.11 -4.33 -0.58
CA THR A 504 3.86 -5.59 -1.29
C THR A 504 2.62 -6.28 -0.72
N VAL A 505 1.44 -5.85 -1.16
CA VAL A 505 0.15 -6.36 -0.67
C VAL A 505 -0.19 -7.64 -1.45
N GLY A 506 0.09 -8.79 -0.84
CA GLY A 506 -0.10 -10.09 -1.45
C GLY A 506 0.77 -10.23 -2.70
N ASN A 507 0.13 -10.42 -3.86
CA ASN A 507 0.85 -10.59 -5.12
C ASN A 507 1.36 -9.28 -5.73
N TYR A 508 0.89 -8.11 -5.30
CA TYR A 508 1.21 -6.82 -5.91
C TYR A 508 2.31 -6.07 -5.18
N ASP A 509 3.23 -5.48 -5.93
CA ASP A 509 4.19 -4.48 -5.44
C ASP A 509 3.75 -3.07 -5.88
N TYR A 510 3.33 -2.23 -4.94
CA TYR A 510 2.99 -0.83 -5.18
C TYR A 510 4.14 0.09 -4.76
N MET A 511 4.75 0.78 -5.72
CA MET A 511 5.80 1.78 -5.48
C MET A 511 5.21 3.18 -5.50
N PHE A 512 5.15 3.82 -4.33
CA PHE A 512 4.66 5.18 -4.15
C PHE A 512 5.81 6.18 -4.13
N THR A 513 5.77 7.20 -4.98
CA THR A 513 6.81 8.24 -5.05
C THR A 513 6.20 9.64 -4.99
N TYR A 514 6.69 10.45 -4.06
CA TYR A 514 6.42 11.89 -3.96
C TYR A 514 7.66 12.65 -4.40
N THR A 515 7.57 13.43 -5.48
CA THR A 515 8.70 14.15 -6.08
C THR A 515 8.53 15.66 -5.99
N PHE A 516 9.57 16.38 -5.57
CA PHE A 516 9.60 17.83 -5.39
C PHE A 516 10.57 18.48 -6.40
N TYR A 517 10.11 19.50 -7.12
CA TYR A 517 10.86 20.14 -8.21
C TYR A 517 11.28 21.58 -7.90
N MET A 518 12.39 22.03 -8.48
CA MET A 518 12.97 23.37 -8.22
C MET A 518 12.05 24.56 -8.58
N ASP A 519 11.00 24.33 -9.37
CA ASP A 519 10.02 25.35 -9.75
C ASP A 519 8.85 25.49 -8.76
N GLY A 520 8.79 24.65 -7.73
CA GLY A 520 7.70 24.57 -6.76
C GLY A 520 6.63 23.54 -7.13
N SER A 521 6.80 22.76 -8.19
CA SER A 521 5.90 21.67 -8.53
C SER A 521 6.13 20.44 -7.66
N MET A 522 5.10 19.60 -7.53
CA MET A 522 5.15 18.31 -6.82
C MET A 522 4.51 17.21 -7.68
N GLY A 523 5.17 16.07 -7.85
CA GLY A 523 4.68 14.88 -8.55
C GLY A 523 4.28 13.80 -7.56
N ILE A 524 3.16 13.13 -7.83
CA ILE A 524 2.65 11.99 -7.07
C ILE A 524 2.47 10.86 -8.07
N ASP A 525 3.24 9.80 -7.88
CA ASP A 525 3.28 8.66 -8.80
C ASP A 525 3.08 7.35 -8.04
N VAL A 526 2.30 6.46 -8.63
CA VAL A 526 2.24 5.04 -8.26
C VAL A 526 2.64 4.19 -9.45
N ARG A 527 3.42 3.15 -9.19
CA ARG A 527 3.71 2.09 -10.16
C ARG A 527 3.37 0.75 -9.55
N ALA A 528 2.87 -0.17 -10.37
CA ALA A 528 2.59 -1.55 -9.97
C ALA A 528 3.56 -2.54 -10.63
N SER A 529 3.96 -3.55 -9.87
CA SER A 529 4.75 -4.72 -10.29
C SER A 529 4.22 -5.93 -9.51
N GLY A 530 4.98 -7.01 -9.48
CA GLY A 530 4.61 -8.23 -8.78
C GLY A 530 3.82 -9.18 -9.68
N TYR A 531 3.37 -10.27 -9.08
CA TYR A 531 2.54 -11.25 -9.75
C TYR A 531 1.14 -10.70 -10.01
N ILE A 532 0.49 -11.16 -11.07
CA ILE A 532 -0.93 -10.89 -11.31
C ILE A 532 -1.78 -11.93 -10.57
N GLN A 533 -3.00 -11.58 -10.15
CA GLN A 533 -3.99 -12.62 -9.88
C GLN A 533 -4.55 -13.13 -11.20
N SER A 534 -4.18 -14.36 -11.56
CA SER A 534 -4.57 -14.94 -12.83
C SER A 534 -5.94 -15.63 -12.75
N ALA A 535 -6.55 -15.84 -13.91
CA ALA A 535 -7.78 -16.63 -14.08
C ALA A 535 -7.48 -17.97 -14.76
N PHE A 536 -8.33 -18.97 -14.56
CA PHE A 536 -8.25 -20.19 -15.38
C PHE A 536 -8.71 -19.89 -16.82
N PHE A 537 -8.03 -20.44 -17.84
CA PHE A 537 -8.28 -20.03 -19.23
C PHE A 537 -9.67 -20.36 -19.78
N ALA A 538 -10.34 -21.38 -19.25
CA ALA A 538 -11.52 -21.98 -19.84
C ALA A 538 -12.67 -20.97 -19.95
N HIS A 539 -13.17 -20.76 -21.16
CA HIS A 539 -14.27 -19.85 -21.48
C HIS A 539 -14.05 -18.36 -21.14
N ASN A 540 -12.84 -17.95 -20.76
CA ASN A 540 -12.58 -16.59 -20.26
C ASN A 540 -12.17 -15.54 -21.33
N HIS A 541 -12.32 -15.86 -22.61
CA HIS A 541 -11.85 -15.05 -23.75
C HIS A 541 -12.35 -13.59 -23.82
N ASP A 542 -13.52 -13.29 -23.25
CA ASP A 542 -14.09 -11.94 -23.21
C ASP A 542 -13.51 -11.09 -22.06
N TYR A 543 -12.78 -11.71 -21.12
CA TYR A 543 -12.30 -11.11 -19.87
C TYR A 543 -10.78 -11.21 -19.69
N GLY A 544 -10.03 -11.47 -20.76
CA GLY A 544 -8.57 -11.53 -20.71
C GLY A 544 -7.96 -12.33 -21.85
N PHE A 545 -6.63 -12.26 -21.94
CA PHE A 545 -5.87 -13.08 -22.89
C PHE A 545 -5.49 -14.42 -22.27
N GLN A 546 -5.47 -15.49 -23.07
CA GLN A 546 -4.75 -16.70 -22.68
C GLN A 546 -3.24 -16.44 -22.82
N ILE A 547 -2.51 -16.43 -21.71
CA ILE A 547 -1.09 -16.03 -21.65
C ILE A 547 -0.12 -17.18 -21.31
N HIS A 548 -0.66 -18.34 -20.93
CA HIS A 548 0.09 -19.59 -20.79
C HIS A 548 -0.83 -20.79 -21.10
N ASP A 549 -0.32 -22.02 -21.00
CA ASP A 549 -0.99 -23.27 -21.42
C ASP A 549 -2.46 -23.36 -20.97
N GLN A 550 -2.76 -23.03 -19.71
CA GLN A 550 -4.11 -23.04 -19.14
C GLN A 550 -4.42 -21.79 -18.31
N LEU A 551 -3.70 -20.70 -18.63
CA LEU A 551 -3.73 -19.48 -17.85
C LEU A 551 -4.33 -18.34 -18.66
N SER A 552 -5.31 -17.67 -18.07
CA SER A 552 -5.81 -16.38 -18.53
C SER A 552 -5.22 -15.27 -17.66
N GLY A 553 -4.76 -14.19 -18.28
CA GLY A 553 -4.29 -13.00 -17.57
C GLY A 553 -5.39 -12.30 -16.76
N SER A 554 -6.65 -12.62 -17.01
CA SER A 554 -7.81 -11.91 -16.42
C SER A 554 -7.87 -10.45 -16.90
N MET A 555 -8.66 -9.64 -16.23
CA MET A 555 -8.64 -8.18 -16.34
C MET A 555 -9.04 -7.55 -15.02
N HIS A 556 -8.47 -6.39 -14.71
CA HIS A 556 -8.83 -5.61 -13.54
C HIS A 556 -8.50 -4.13 -13.69
N ASP A 557 -9.22 -3.31 -12.94
CA ASP A 557 -8.89 -1.90 -12.75
C ASP A 557 -8.16 -1.72 -11.43
N HIS A 558 -6.98 -1.10 -11.48
CA HIS A 558 -6.39 -0.45 -10.31
C HIS A 558 -6.94 0.97 -10.21
N VAL A 559 -7.51 1.33 -9.07
CA VAL A 559 -7.82 2.74 -8.74
C VAL A 559 -7.34 3.02 -7.33
N LEU A 560 -6.59 4.09 -7.16
CA LEU A 560 -5.97 4.46 -5.90
C LEU A 560 -6.32 5.92 -5.60
N ASN A 561 -6.86 6.18 -4.41
CA ASN A 561 -7.36 7.50 -4.04
C ASN A 561 -6.34 8.27 -3.20
N TRP A 562 -6.13 9.54 -3.53
CA TRP A 562 -5.34 10.48 -2.73
C TRP A 562 -6.21 11.58 -2.16
N LYS A 563 -6.02 11.86 -0.88
CA LYS A 563 -6.42 13.10 -0.25
C LYS A 563 -5.37 14.17 -0.54
N VAL A 564 -5.81 15.28 -1.13
CA VAL A 564 -4.95 16.44 -1.45
C VAL A 564 -5.60 17.69 -0.84
N ASP A 565 -5.25 17.98 0.41
CA ASP A 565 -5.77 19.10 1.17
C ASP A 565 -4.92 20.37 0.92
N LEU A 566 -5.30 21.16 -0.09
CA LEU A 566 -4.55 22.33 -0.57
C LEU A 566 -4.96 23.59 0.20
N ASP A 567 -4.01 24.21 0.89
CA ASP A 567 -4.18 25.48 1.62
C ASP A 567 -3.44 26.61 0.87
N ILE A 568 -3.94 26.99 -0.30
CA ILE A 568 -3.27 28.00 -1.13
C ILE A 568 -3.39 29.39 -0.49
N LEU A 569 -2.30 29.83 0.15
CA LEU A 569 -2.21 31.15 0.82
C LEU A 569 -3.28 31.31 1.91
N GLY A 570 -3.50 30.24 2.67
CA GLY A 570 -4.58 30.12 3.64
C GLY A 570 -5.61 29.08 3.19
N THR A 571 -6.50 28.73 4.11
CA THR A 571 -7.49 27.66 3.92
C THR A 571 -8.63 28.06 2.97
N GLU A 572 -9.03 29.32 2.91
CA GLU A 572 -10.14 29.77 2.06
C GLU A 572 -9.78 29.80 0.56
N ASN A 573 -10.21 28.79 -0.18
CA ASN A 573 -9.87 28.54 -1.57
C ASN A 573 -11.11 28.30 -2.46
N SER A 574 -10.93 28.24 -3.77
CA SER A 574 -11.96 27.92 -4.76
C SER A 574 -11.37 27.12 -5.91
N VAL A 575 -12.18 26.30 -6.57
CA VAL A 575 -11.73 25.57 -7.77
C VAL A 575 -12.16 26.30 -9.04
N GLN A 576 -11.18 26.73 -9.84
CA GLN A 576 -11.39 27.29 -11.17
C GLN A 576 -11.15 26.22 -12.25
N LEU A 577 -12.13 26.05 -13.12
CA LEU A 577 -11.98 25.31 -14.37
C LEU A 577 -11.59 26.26 -15.49
N MET A 578 -10.47 25.97 -16.17
CA MET A 578 -10.00 26.74 -17.32
C MET A 578 -10.00 25.89 -18.58
N LYS A 579 -11.03 26.05 -19.41
CA LYS A 579 -11.27 25.25 -20.62
C LYS A 579 -10.82 25.96 -21.89
N GLN A 580 -10.00 25.28 -22.69
CA GLN A 580 -9.65 25.69 -24.05
C GLN A 580 -10.74 25.24 -25.03
N THR A 581 -11.49 26.18 -25.60
CA THR A 581 -12.64 25.87 -26.46
C THR A 581 -12.42 26.39 -27.88
N PRO A 582 -12.64 25.57 -28.93
CA PRO A 582 -12.63 26.05 -30.32
C PRO A 582 -13.80 26.99 -30.58
N VAL A 583 -13.57 28.10 -31.26
CA VAL A 583 -14.59 29.09 -31.61
C VAL A 583 -14.41 29.61 -33.03
N THR A 584 -15.52 29.98 -33.66
CA THR A 584 -15.52 30.76 -34.91
C THR A 584 -15.91 32.19 -34.58
N THR A 585 -15.01 33.15 -34.79
CA THR A 585 -15.27 34.54 -34.38
C THR A 585 -14.63 35.55 -35.34
N SER A 586 -15.20 36.75 -35.43
CA SER A 586 -14.63 37.88 -36.18
C SER A 586 -13.94 38.85 -35.23
N TYR A 587 -12.83 39.43 -35.64
CA TYR A 587 -12.09 40.44 -34.90
C TYR A 587 -12.22 41.83 -35.53
N PRO A 588 -11.98 42.93 -34.79
CA PRO A 588 -12.01 44.29 -35.36
C PRO A 588 -11.13 44.48 -36.60
N TRP A 589 -10.00 43.76 -36.68
CA TRP A 589 -9.06 43.78 -37.81
C TRP A 589 -9.39 42.77 -38.92
N SER A 590 -10.39 41.92 -38.74
CA SER A 590 -10.71 40.83 -39.69
C SER A 590 -11.59 41.27 -40.86
N GLY A 591 -12.15 42.49 -40.83
CA GLY A 591 -13.01 43.01 -41.90
C GLY A 591 -14.26 42.15 -42.12
N ASN A 592 -14.98 41.81 -41.05
CA ASN A 592 -16.16 40.94 -41.03
C ASN A 592 -15.93 39.49 -41.50
N LYS A 593 -14.67 39.07 -41.70
CA LYS A 593 -14.34 37.66 -41.94
C LYS A 593 -14.22 36.93 -40.62
N THR A 594 -14.89 35.79 -40.50
CA THR A 594 -14.71 34.90 -39.35
C THR A 594 -13.36 34.19 -39.43
N ARG A 595 -12.81 33.86 -38.26
CA ARG A 595 -11.66 32.98 -38.11
C ARG A 595 -12.02 31.85 -37.18
N ASN A 596 -11.65 30.64 -37.58
CA ASN A 596 -11.67 29.47 -36.70
C ASN A 596 -10.41 29.55 -35.83
N THR A 597 -10.61 29.59 -34.51
CA THR A 597 -9.59 29.86 -33.50
C THR A 597 -10.01 29.21 -32.19
N MET A 598 -9.39 29.57 -31.08
CA MET A 598 -9.74 29.11 -29.73
C MET A 598 -9.86 30.26 -28.73
N LYS A 599 -10.53 30.01 -27.61
CA LYS A 599 -10.63 30.90 -26.45
C LYS A 599 -10.46 30.12 -25.15
N LEU A 600 -10.04 30.83 -24.11
CA LEU A 600 -10.14 30.35 -22.72
C LEU A 600 -11.52 30.70 -22.17
N GLN A 601 -12.24 29.68 -21.71
CA GLN A 601 -13.43 29.82 -20.89
C GLN A 601 -13.06 29.49 -19.45
N ARG A 602 -13.44 30.37 -18.53
CA ARG A 602 -13.20 30.20 -17.09
C ARG A 602 -14.54 30.07 -16.38
N SER A 603 -14.64 29.11 -15.49
CA SER A 603 -15.77 28.91 -14.57
C SER A 603 -15.23 28.48 -13.21
N PHE A 604 -16.05 28.60 -12.18
CA PHE A 604 -15.77 28.06 -10.85
C PHE A 604 -16.71 26.89 -10.59
N ILE A 605 -16.24 25.93 -9.79
CA ILE A 605 -17.10 24.95 -9.11
C ILE A 605 -17.57 25.66 -7.84
N GLU A 606 -18.87 25.90 -7.73
CA GLU A 606 -19.44 26.68 -6.63
C GLU A 606 -19.97 25.79 -5.50
N THR A 607 -20.35 24.55 -5.79
CA THR A 607 -20.92 23.59 -4.82
C THR A 607 -20.47 22.16 -5.06
N GLU A 608 -20.60 21.30 -4.05
CA GLU A 608 -20.31 19.86 -4.14
C GLU A 608 -21.17 19.12 -5.18
N ASP A 609 -22.38 19.60 -5.46
CA ASP A 609 -23.27 19.02 -6.48
C ASP A 609 -22.66 18.98 -7.90
N GLU A 610 -21.62 19.79 -8.17
CA GLU A 610 -20.93 19.87 -9.46
C GLU A 610 -19.42 19.58 -9.34
N SER A 611 -18.98 19.00 -8.22
CA SER A 611 -17.57 18.85 -7.87
C SER A 611 -16.95 17.48 -8.19
N ARG A 612 -17.74 16.51 -8.65
CA ARG A 612 -17.28 15.18 -9.09
C ARG A 612 -17.12 15.19 -10.61
N LEU A 613 -15.88 15.10 -11.10
CA LEU A 613 -15.56 15.32 -12.51
C LEU A 613 -14.43 14.42 -13.02
N ASN A 614 -14.49 14.14 -14.32
CA ASN A 614 -13.44 13.42 -15.05
C ASN A 614 -12.56 14.39 -15.82
N TRP A 615 -11.34 13.96 -16.12
CA TRP A 615 -10.44 14.72 -17.00
C TRP A 615 -11.09 14.89 -18.38
N ASP A 616 -11.19 16.14 -18.83
CA ASP A 616 -11.91 16.49 -20.04
C ASP A 616 -11.22 15.90 -21.29
N PHE A 617 -12.01 15.63 -22.32
CA PHE A 617 -11.53 15.12 -23.60
C PHE A 617 -10.35 15.96 -24.13
N ASN A 618 -9.29 15.29 -24.59
CA ASN A 618 -8.07 15.94 -25.11
C ASN A 618 -7.44 16.92 -24.09
N ALA A 619 -7.61 16.69 -22.79
CA ALA A 619 -7.10 17.51 -21.69
C ALA A 619 -7.42 19.01 -21.85
N GLN A 620 -8.59 19.33 -22.41
CA GLN A 620 -8.96 20.72 -22.76
C GLN A 620 -9.23 21.59 -21.53
N THR A 621 -9.57 20.99 -20.40
CA THR A 621 -9.87 21.68 -19.15
C THR A 621 -8.75 21.50 -18.14
N GLN A 622 -8.28 22.61 -17.57
CA GLN A 622 -7.38 22.62 -16.42
C GLN A 622 -8.18 22.80 -15.14
N VAL A 623 -7.82 22.06 -14.09
CA VAL A 623 -8.37 22.21 -12.73
C VAL A 623 -7.36 22.99 -11.90
N LEU A 624 -7.77 24.13 -11.35
CA LEU A 624 -6.92 24.99 -10.54
C LEU A 624 -7.56 25.25 -9.18
N VAL A 625 -6.85 24.97 -8.09
CA VAL A 625 -7.20 25.46 -6.75
C VAL A 625 -6.57 26.83 -6.58
N VAL A 626 -7.39 27.84 -6.36
CA VAL A 626 -6.98 29.24 -6.31
C VAL A 626 -7.53 29.91 -5.06
N ASN A 627 -6.83 30.96 -4.61
CA ASN A 627 -7.38 31.89 -3.63
C ASN A 627 -7.87 33.15 -4.35
N LYS A 628 -9.17 33.47 -4.23
CA LYS A 628 -9.83 34.57 -4.95
C LYS A 628 -9.45 35.95 -4.42
N ASP A 629 -8.99 36.03 -3.18
CA ASP A 629 -8.55 37.26 -2.52
C ASP A 629 -7.06 37.55 -2.78
N GLU A 630 -6.30 36.52 -3.16
CA GLU A 630 -4.88 36.61 -3.42
C GLU A 630 -4.56 36.67 -4.92
N LYS A 631 -4.33 37.89 -5.42
CA LYS A 631 -3.90 38.14 -6.80
C LYS A 631 -2.43 38.44 -6.89
N ASN A 632 -1.78 37.94 -7.94
CA ASN A 632 -0.44 38.40 -8.27
C ASN A 632 -0.48 39.86 -8.79
N LYS A 633 0.70 40.47 -9.00
CA LYS A 633 0.81 41.87 -9.45
C LYS A 633 0.14 42.18 -10.80
N TYR A 634 -0.24 41.16 -11.57
CA TYR A 634 -0.91 41.29 -12.86
C TYR A 634 -2.43 41.15 -12.74
N GLY A 635 -2.96 40.91 -11.55
CA GLY A 635 -4.39 40.78 -11.28
C GLY A 635 -4.96 39.37 -11.50
N GLU A 636 -4.11 38.38 -11.75
CA GLU A 636 -4.50 36.97 -11.89
C GLU A 636 -4.50 36.27 -10.52
N LEU A 637 -5.44 35.35 -10.33
CA LEU A 637 -5.56 34.57 -9.08
C LEU A 637 -4.35 33.67 -8.90
N ARG A 638 -3.82 33.61 -7.67
CA ARG A 638 -2.72 32.73 -7.29
C ARG A 638 -3.27 31.35 -6.97
N GLY A 639 -2.65 30.31 -7.51
CA GLY A 639 -3.15 28.95 -7.34
C GLY A 639 -2.17 27.84 -7.72
N TYR A 640 -2.60 26.61 -7.51
CA TYR A 640 -1.96 25.40 -8.00
C TYR A 640 -2.88 24.67 -8.95
N ARG A 641 -2.31 24.19 -10.05
CA ARG A 641 -2.99 23.32 -11.02
C ARG A 641 -2.81 21.88 -10.59
N VAL A 642 -3.90 21.13 -10.57
CA VAL A 642 -3.91 19.67 -10.49
C VAL A 642 -3.98 19.13 -11.93
N LEU A 643 -3.08 18.24 -12.31
CA LEU A 643 -3.05 17.69 -13.67
C LEU A 643 -2.58 16.23 -13.71
N PRO A 644 -3.14 15.38 -14.60
CA PRO A 644 -2.66 14.02 -14.80
C PRO A 644 -1.35 14.06 -15.58
N SER A 645 -0.22 13.72 -14.95
CA SER A 645 1.13 13.81 -15.51
C SER A 645 1.55 12.52 -16.23
N ALA A 646 1.09 11.36 -15.75
CA ALA A 646 1.44 10.05 -16.29
C ALA A 646 0.21 9.19 -16.67
N GLY A 647 -0.94 9.83 -16.90
CA GLY A 647 -2.21 9.14 -17.14
C GLY A 647 -2.87 8.68 -15.84
N THR A 648 -4.20 8.63 -15.82
CA THR A 648 -5.03 8.18 -14.70
C THR A 648 -6.26 7.47 -15.26
N ALA A 649 -6.95 6.71 -14.41
CA ALA A 649 -8.25 6.13 -14.69
C ALA A 649 -9.08 6.03 -13.40
N HIS A 650 -10.38 6.07 -13.54
CA HIS A 650 -11.35 5.70 -12.52
C HIS A 650 -11.95 4.32 -12.83
N LEU A 651 -12.75 3.79 -11.91
CA LEU A 651 -13.35 2.46 -12.05
C LEU A 651 -14.27 2.40 -13.27
N THR A 652 -14.06 1.40 -14.13
CA THR A 652 -14.87 1.17 -15.33
C THR A 652 -16.27 0.67 -14.98
N VAL A 653 -16.35 -0.22 -13.98
CA VAL A 653 -17.60 -0.84 -13.54
C VAL A 653 -18.47 0.20 -12.87
N LYS A 654 -19.71 0.31 -13.34
CA LYS A 654 -20.75 1.17 -12.73
C LYS A 654 -21.68 0.32 -11.89
N ASP A 655 -22.14 0.89 -10.78
CA ASP A 655 -23.07 0.22 -9.86
C ASP A 655 -22.57 -1.19 -9.49
N SER A 656 -21.27 -1.29 -9.16
CA SER A 656 -20.59 -2.56 -8.90
C SER A 656 -21.33 -3.37 -7.82
N SER A 657 -21.72 -4.59 -8.18
CA SER A 657 -22.37 -5.51 -7.25
C SER A 657 -21.44 -5.97 -6.12
N ASN A 658 -20.13 -5.92 -6.33
CA ASN A 658 -19.15 -6.41 -5.35
C ASN A 658 -18.96 -5.43 -4.21
N VAL A 659 -18.82 -4.13 -4.52
CA VAL A 659 -18.51 -3.09 -3.53
C VAL A 659 -19.70 -2.23 -3.14
N VAL A 660 -20.79 -2.21 -3.92
CA VAL A 660 -22.02 -1.45 -3.61
C VAL A 660 -21.71 -0.01 -3.14
N ASN A 661 -21.69 0.25 -1.83
CA ASN A 661 -21.44 1.57 -1.26
C ASN A 661 -20.01 1.76 -0.68
N ALA A 662 -19.18 0.72 -0.70
CA ALA A 662 -17.86 0.66 -0.04
C ALA A 662 -16.77 1.50 -0.72
N ALA A 663 -16.94 1.88 -2.00
CA ALA A 663 -15.89 2.49 -2.80
C ALA A 663 -16.36 3.59 -3.78
N HIS A 664 -17.36 4.40 -3.41
CA HIS A 664 -17.86 5.50 -4.26
C HIS A 664 -16.79 6.54 -4.64
N TRP A 665 -15.69 6.61 -3.88
CA TRP A 665 -14.52 7.42 -4.23
C TRP A 665 -13.87 6.98 -5.55
N ALA A 666 -14.04 5.74 -6.01
CA ALA A 666 -13.39 5.20 -7.20
C ALA A 666 -14.05 5.61 -8.53
N GLU A 667 -15.20 6.30 -8.49
CA GLU A 667 -16.09 6.49 -9.65
C GLU A 667 -15.72 7.66 -10.57
N TYR A 668 -14.85 8.59 -10.12
CA TYR A 668 -14.47 9.81 -10.84
C TYR A 668 -12.97 10.05 -10.76
N ASP A 669 -12.39 10.79 -11.71
CA ASP A 669 -10.96 11.10 -11.67
C ASP A 669 -10.60 12.13 -10.57
N VAL A 670 -11.46 13.14 -10.39
CA VAL A 670 -11.26 14.25 -9.43
C VAL A 670 -12.58 14.56 -8.74
N GLN A 671 -12.54 14.68 -7.42
CA GLN A 671 -13.71 14.99 -6.59
C GLN A 671 -13.30 16.06 -5.57
N ILE A 672 -14.16 17.04 -5.29
CA ILE A 672 -13.84 18.11 -4.33
C ILE A 672 -14.93 18.20 -3.27
N THR A 673 -14.53 18.21 -2.01
CA THR A 673 -15.43 18.41 -0.87
C THR A 673 -14.95 19.59 -0.03
N LYS A 674 -15.84 20.12 0.79
CA LYS A 674 -15.43 21.02 1.86
C LYS A 674 -14.66 20.22 2.93
N GLN A 675 -13.59 20.78 3.46
CA GLN A 675 -12.83 20.14 4.53
C GLN A 675 -13.67 20.04 5.80
N LYS A 676 -13.70 18.84 6.40
CA LYS A 676 -14.27 18.60 7.74
C LYS A 676 -13.37 17.63 8.50
N ASP A 677 -13.14 17.90 9.78
CA ASP A 677 -12.44 16.97 10.68
C ASP A 677 -13.22 15.65 10.88
N THR A 678 -14.54 15.64 10.60
CA THR A 678 -15.40 14.44 10.60
C THR A 678 -15.32 13.62 9.31
N GLU A 679 -14.63 14.13 8.29
CA GLU A 679 -14.43 13.48 7.00
C GLU A 679 -12.92 13.28 6.74
N PRO A 680 -12.16 12.70 7.69
CA PRO A 680 -10.70 12.69 7.58
C PRO A 680 -10.20 11.74 6.48
N ARG A 681 -10.99 10.72 6.13
CA ARG A 681 -10.61 9.65 5.20
C ARG A 681 -11.71 9.32 4.20
N ALA A 682 -11.35 8.97 2.96
CA ALA A 682 -12.31 8.58 1.93
C ALA A 682 -12.81 7.13 2.05
N ALA A 683 -12.08 6.30 2.78
CA ALA A 683 -12.35 4.88 3.00
C ALA A 683 -12.08 4.46 4.45
N HIS A 684 -12.38 3.21 4.75
CA HIS A 684 -12.09 2.55 6.01
C HIS A 684 -11.65 1.12 5.74
N ALA A 685 -10.66 0.61 6.50
CA ALA A 685 -10.12 -0.75 6.34
C ALA A 685 -11.20 -1.83 6.30
N TYR A 686 -12.29 -1.65 7.06
CA TYR A 686 -13.41 -2.59 7.14
C TYR A 686 -14.64 -2.22 6.28
N ASN A 687 -14.50 -1.39 5.26
CA ASN A 687 -15.59 -1.12 4.30
C ASN A 687 -16.08 -2.40 3.61
N SER A 688 -15.18 -3.35 3.32
CA SER A 688 -15.50 -4.65 2.71
C SER A 688 -16.41 -5.53 3.59
N GLN A 689 -16.39 -5.33 4.90
CA GLN A 689 -17.13 -6.15 5.86
C GLN A 689 -18.64 -5.83 5.89
N ASP A 690 -19.05 -4.66 5.40
CA ASP A 690 -20.45 -4.27 5.26
C ASP A 690 -20.62 -3.34 4.05
N VAL A 691 -20.60 -3.92 2.84
CA VAL A 691 -20.64 -3.13 1.59
C VAL A 691 -21.95 -2.34 1.41
N MET A 692 -23.01 -2.74 2.11
CA MET A 692 -24.31 -2.09 2.06
C MET A 692 -24.39 -0.86 2.98
N ASP A 693 -23.75 -0.91 4.15
CA ASP A 693 -23.66 0.22 5.09
C ASP A 693 -22.23 0.30 5.65
N PRO A 694 -21.25 0.71 4.84
CA PRO A 694 -19.84 0.68 5.24
C PRO A 694 -19.55 1.76 6.31
N PRO A 695 -18.52 1.60 7.16
CA PRO A 695 -18.11 2.63 8.13
C PRO A 695 -17.95 4.03 7.50
N VAL A 696 -17.29 4.09 6.33
CA VAL A 696 -17.16 5.30 5.53
C VAL A 696 -17.81 5.07 4.16
N ASN A 697 -18.91 5.78 3.92
CA ASN A 697 -19.54 5.90 2.62
C ASN A 697 -19.21 7.28 2.05
N PHE A 698 -18.28 7.32 1.09
CA PHE A 698 -17.78 8.55 0.50
C PHE A 698 -18.85 9.40 -0.21
N GLU A 699 -19.93 8.80 -0.70
CA GLU A 699 -21.04 9.54 -1.31
C GLU A 699 -21.65 10.54 -0.32
N LYS A 700 -21.64 10.22 0.99
CA LYS A 700 -22.21 11.09 2.02
C LYS A 700 -21.42 12.39 2.25
N PHE A 701 -20.22 12.53 1.68
CA PHE A 701 -19.45 13.78 1.78
C PHE A 701 -20.01 14.86 0.84
N PHE A 702 -20.82 14.49 -0.16
CA PHE A 702 -21.40 15.42 -1.13
C PHE A 702 -22.83 15.79 -0.70
N ASP A 703 -22.94 16.73 0.25
CA ASP A 703 -24.23 17.18 0.80
C ASP A 703 -24.67 18.58 0.32
N GLY A 704 -24.03 19.05 -0.75
CA GLY A 704 -24.39 20.27 -1.48
C GLY A 704 -23.78 21.52 -0.88
N GLU A 705 -22.69 21.39 -0.11
CA GLU A 705 -22.01 22.53 0.49
C GLU A 705 -21.35 23.44 -0.55
N SER A 706 -21.16 24.70 -0.16
CA SER A 706 -20.45 25.69 -0.96
C SER A 706 -18.96 25.37 -0.98
N LEU A 707 -18.34 25.53 -2.15
CA LEU A 707 -16.89 25.36 -2.37
C LEU A 707 -16.20 26.70 -2.74
N THR A 708 -16.89 27.82 -2.56
CA THR A 708 -16.37 29.15 -2.93
C THR A 708 -15.79 29.89 -1.73
N GLN A 709 -14.45 30.01 -1.72
CA GLN A 709 -13.64 30.61 -0.64
C GLN A 709 -13.84 29.88 0.69
N GLU A 710 -13.78 28.56 0.64
CA GLU A 710 -13.89 27.65 1.78
C GLU A 710 -12.62 26.80 1.88
N ASP A 711 -12.43 26.08 2.97
CA ASP A 711 -11.40 25.05 3.07
C ASP A 711 -11.81 23.82 2.24
N LEU A 712 -10.97 23.39 1.31
CA LEU A 712 -11.30 22.40 0.28
C LEU A 712 -10.33 21.23 0.29
N VAL A 713 -10.87 20.03 0.16
CA VAL A 713 -10.08 18.83 -0.10
C VAL A 713 -10.31 18.38 -1.54
N VAL A 714 -9.23 18.17 -2.28
CA VAL A 714 -9.28 17.55 -3.62
C VAL A 714 -8.92 16.08 -3.47
N TRP A 715 -9.85 15.21 -3.82
CA TRP A 715 -9.67 13.76 -3.85
C TRP A 715 -9.33 13.35 -5.29
N VAL A 716 -8.14 12.80 -5.50
CA VAL A 716 -7.62 12.48 -6.84
C VAL A 716 -7.42 10.99 -6.97
N ASN A 717 -7.98 10.39 -8.03
CA ASN A 717 -7.72 9.00 -8.36
C ASN A 717 -6.55 8.89 -9.36
N LEU A 718 -5.57 8.07 -8.99
CA LEU A 718 -4.67 7.44 -9.94
C LEU A 718 -5.23 6.07 -10.31
N GLY A 719 -4.95 5.58 -11.50
CA GLY A 719 -5.49 4.29 -11.90
C GLY A 719 -5.05 3.79 -13.26
N MET A 720 -5.24 2.49 -13.48
CA MET A 720 -4.79 1.72 -14.63
C MET A 720 -5.84 0.68 -14.98
N HIS A 721 -6.20 0.59 -16.28
CA HIS A 721 -6.92 -0.56 -16.82
C HIS A 721 -5.90 -1.62 -17.20
N HIS A 722 -5.80 -2.70 -16.42
CA HIS A 722 -4.82 -3.76 -16.64
C HIS A 722 -5.50 -4.99 -17.23
N VAL A 723 -5.10 -5.31 -18.46
CA VAL A 723 -5.45 -6.59 -19.12
C VAL A 723 -4.14 -7.33 -19.33
N PRO A 724 -3.70 -8.14 -18.35
CA PRO A 724 -2.39 -8.76 -18.39
C PRO A 724 -2.16 -9.57 -19.67
N HIS A 725 -0.98 -9.40 -20.25
CA HIS A 725 -0.52 -10.12 -21.43
C HIS A 725 0.72 -10.95 -21.09
N THR A 726 1.28 -11.66 -22.07
CA THR A 726 2.45 -12.55 -21.83
C THR A 726 3.71 -11.83 -21.33
N GLY A 727 3.73 -10.50 -21.33
CA GLY A 727 4.85 -9.70 -20.82
C GLY A 727 4.74 -9.39 -19.33
N ASP A 728 3.59 -9.70 -18.72
CA ASP A 728 3.37 -9.70 -17.28
C ASP A 728 3.77 -11.04 -16.63
N LEU A 729 4.39 -11.96 -17.40
CA LEU A 729 4.98 -13.20 -16.89
C LEU A 729 6.51 -13.09 -16.83
N PRO A 730 7.14 -13.37 -15.67
CA PRO A 730 6.50 -13.78 -14.42
C PRO A 730 5.77 -12.64 -13.70
N ASN A 731 6.25 -11.40 -13.83
CA ASN A 731 5.70 -10.24 -13.13
C ASN A 731 5.32 -9.11 -14.09
N THR A 732 4.34 -8.33 -13.65
CA THR A 732 4.03 -7.00 -14.19
C THR A 732 5.27 -6.10 -14.07
N VAL A 733 5.47 -5.19 -15.03
CA VAL A 733 6.63 -4.28 -15.02
C VAL A 733 6.25 -2.82 -14.70
N PHE A 734 6.98 -2.24 -13.74
CA PHE A 734 6.83 -0.84 -13.32
C PHE A 734 6.95 0.20 -14.46
N THR A 735 7.54 -0.15 -15.60
CA THR A 735 7.75 0.76 -16.73
C THR A 735 6.45 1.19 -17.40
N THR A 736 5.45 0.30 -17.46
CA THR A 736 4.17 0.53 -18.16
C THR A 736 2.98 0.58 -17.22
N ALA A 737 3.02 -0.13 -16.09
CA ALA A 737 2.02 0.01 -15.03
C ALA A 737 2.36 1.23 -14.16
N HIS A 738 2.00 2.42 -14.66
CA HIS A 738 2.32 3.71 -14.07
C HIS A 738 1.13 4.65 -14.18
N SER A 739 0.79 5.31 -13.08
CA SER A 739 -0.15 6.42 -13.04
C SER A 739 0.41 7.54 -12.16
N GLY A 740 0.06 8.79 -12.48
CA GLY A 740 0.59 9.93 -11.73
C GLY A 740 -0.12 11.25 -12.02
N PHE A 741 -0.14 12.12 -11.02
CA PHE A 741 -0.61 13.50 -11.12
C PHE A 741 0.46 14.48 -10.60
N GLN A 742 0.31 15.74 -10.99
CA GLN A 742 1.23 16.80 -10.57
C GLN A 742 0.46 18.01 -10.05
N LEU A 743 0.97 18.58 -8.97
CA LEU A 743 0.59 19.87 -8.42
C LEU A 743 1.60 20.91 -8.92
N MET A 744 1.15 21.86 -9.75
CA MET A 744 2.04 22.82 -10.40
C MET A 744 1.61 24.27 -10.08
N PRO A 745 2.52 25.16 -9.68
CA PRO A 745 2.19 26.57 -9.47
C PRO A 745 1.57 27.20 -10.73
N SER A 746 0.44 27.88 -10.58
CA SER A 746 -0.25 28.60 -11.65
C SER A 746 -0.55 30.02 -11.22
N ASN A 747 0.15 30.99 -11.82
CA ASN A 747 0.10 32.40 -11.44
C ASN A 747 0.40 32.69 -9.96
N TYR A 748 0.83 31.69 -9.18
CA TYR A 748 1.16 31.81 -7.76
C TYR A 748 2.35 32.73 -7.52
N PHE A 749 3.37 32.62 -8.38
CA PHE A 749 4.56 33.46 -8.39
C PHE A 749 4.58 34.41 -9.58
N GLU A 750 5.42 35.45 -9.50
CA GLU A 750 5.59 36.41 -10.60
C GLU A 750 6.41 35.88 -11.78
N MET A 751 7.23 34.85 -11.54
CA MET A 751 8.10 34.20 -12.51
C MET A 751 8.44 32.77 -12.06
N ASP A 752 9.07 32.00 -12.94
CA ASP A 752 9.63 30.67 -12.66
C ASP A 752 10.60 30.70 -11.46
N GLN A 753 10.32 29.89 -10.44
CA GLN A 753 11.11 29.82 -9.20
C GLN A 753 12.42 29.06 -9.37
N SER A 754 12.53 28.17 -10.38
CA SER A 754 13.76 27.43 -10.65
C SER A 754 14.91 28.36 -11.05
N ARG A 755 14.63 29.62 -11.40
CA ARG A 755 15.66 30.64 -11.69
C ARG A 755 16.51 31.01 -10.48
N GLY A 756 16.10 30.63 -9.27
CA GLY A 756 16.91 30.79 -8.06
C GLY A 756 18.10 29.82 -7.99
N THR A 757 18.11 28.73 -8.77
CA THR A 757 19.18 27.74 -8.70
C THR A 757 20.49 28.23 -9.32
N VAL A 758 21.60 27.89 -8.66
CA VAL A 758 22.96 28.08 -9.21
C VAL A 758 23.32 26.99 -10.24
N ASN A 759 22.60 25.86 -10.27
CA ASN A 759 22.88 24.72 -11.13
C ASN A 759 22.41 24.94 -12.58
N MET A 760 22.92 26.01 -13.19
CA MET A 760 22.63 26.43 -14.57
C MET A 760 23.88 26.94 -15.28
N VAL A 761 23.80 27.01 -16.61
CA VAL A 761 24.90 27.46 -17.47
C VAL A 761 24.40 28.44 -18.53
N ARG A 762 25.23 29.43 -18.85
CA ARG A 762 25.09 30.27 -20.04
C ARG A 762 26.39 30.30 -20.82
N ILE A 763 26.34 29.86 -22.08
CA ILE A 763 27.46 29.90 -23.03
C ILE A 763 27.15 30.97 -24.07
N LYS A 764 28.00 31.98 -24.20
CA LYS A 764 28.00 32.86 -25.38
C LYS A 764 29.03 32.36 -26.38
N TYR A 765 28.75 32.46 -27.67
CA TYR A 765 29.64 31.98 -28.71
C TYR A 765 29.59 32.86 -29.96
N GLU A 766 30.72 32.94 -30.65
CA GLU A 766 30.92 33.66 -31.90
C GLU A 766 32.10 33.02 -32.64
N ASP A 767 32.11 33.06 -33.98
CA ASP A 767 33.20 32.55 -34.83
C ASP A 767 33.69 31.12 -34.52
N GLY A 768 32.78 30.24 -34.10
CA GLY A 768 33.06 28.83 -33.82
C GLY A 768 33.65 28.55 -32.43
N ALA A 769 33.68 29.53 -31.52
CA ALA A 769 34.19 29.36 -30.17
C ALA A 769 33.28 29.99 -29.10
N ALA A 770 33.33 29.45 -27.88
CA ALA A 770 32.70 30.09 -26.72
C ALA A 770 33.50 31.36 -26.33
N THR A 771 32.81 32.48 -26.19
CA THR A 771 33.40 33.77 -25.78
C THR A 771 33.21 34.04 -24.29
N ASP A 772 32.20 33.42 -23.66
CA ASP A 772 31.85 33.59 -22.25
C ASP A 772 31.11 32.33 -21.77
N VAL A 773 31.50 31.78 -20.62
CA VAL A 773 30.81 30.67 -19.96
C VAL A 773 30.52 31.09 -18.52
N GLU A 774 29.26 31.33 -18.23
CA GLU A 774 28.78 31.70 -16.90
C GLU A 774 28.16 30.48 -16.22
N LEU A 775 28.67 30.17 -15.02
CA LEU A 775 28.28 29.00 -14.21
C LEU A 775 27.56 29.41 -12.92
N PHE A 776 27.32 30.71 -12.72
CA PHE A 776 26.44 31.26 -11.68
C PHE A 776 26.80 30.82 -10.25
N GLY A 777 28.10 30.63 -9.99
CA GLY A 777 28.60 30.30 -8.65
C GLY A 777 28.38 28.85 -8.21
N GLN A 778 27.90 27.95 -9.08
CA GLN A 778 27.89 26.53 -8.76
C GLN A 778 29.30 26.07 -8.40
N GLN A 779 29.43 25.25 -7.35
CA GLN A 779 30.72 24.79 -6.85
C GLN A 779 31.51 24.13 -7.98
N GLN A 780 32.54 24.82 -8.43
CA GLN A 780 33.57 24.23 -9.25
C GLN A 780 34.41 23.43 -8.27
N THR A 781 34.38 22.10 -8.32
CA THR A 781 35.49 21.36 -7.73
C THR A 781 36.73 21.85 -8.47
N SER A 782 37.60 22.59 -7.79
CA SER A 782 38.81 23.19 -8.38
C SER A 782 39.85 22.14 -8.82
N GLY A 783 39.44 20.87 -8.87
CA GLY A 783 40.11 19.69 -9.38
C GLY A 783 39.08 18.56 -9.57
N THR A 784 39.49 17.48 -10.21
CA THR A 784 38.79 16.19 -10.15
C THR A 784 38.73 15.71 -8.69
N CYS A 785 37.61 15.14 -8.25
CA CYS A 785 37.57 14.34 -7.02
C CYS A 785 37.32 12.88 -7.37
N GLU A 786 37.87 11.97 -6.58
CA GLU A 786 37.66 10.54 -6.76
C GLU A 786 36.44 10.08 -5.95
N ILE A 787 35.55 9.33 -6.59
CA ILE A 787 34.45 8.64 -5.91
C ILE A 787 34.89 7.19 -5.73
N SER A 788 34.88 6.72 -4.48
CA SER A 788 35.00 5.30 -4.22
C SER A 788 33.68 4.63 -4.56
N TYR A 789 33.65 3.85 -5.63
CA TYR A 789 32.49 3.04 -5.99
C TYR A 789 32.69 1.65 -5.40
N GLU A 790 31.87 1.30 -4.41
CA GLU A 790 31.72 -0.07 -3.94
C GLU A 790 30.39 -0.62 -4.48
N PRO A 791 30.37 -1.84 -5.04
CA PRO A 791 29.14 -2.45 -5.51
C PRO A 791 28.15 -2.63 -4.34
N THR A 792 26.89 -2.24 -4.54
CA THR A 792 25.84 -2.28 -3.50
C THR A 792 25.49 -3.70 -3.06
N GLU A 793 25.86 -4.71 -3.85
CA GLU A 793 25.61 -6.12 -3.57
C GLU A 793 26.23 -6.59 -2.24
N ALA A 794 27.25 -5.90 -1.73
CA ALA A 794 27.82 -6.17 -0.42
C ALA A 794 26.87 -5.81 0.73
N GLU A 795 26.08 -4.75 0.58
CA GLU A 795 25.13 -4.25 1.59
C GLU A 795 23.87 -5.14 1.67
N LEU A 796 23.57 -5.89 0.61
CA LEU A 796 22.40 -6.79 0.57
C LEU A 796 22.44 -7.90 1.62
N TRP A 797 23.63 -8.28 2.11
CA TRP A 797 23.77 -9.27 3.18
C TRP A 797 23.30 -8.77 4.55
N ASP A 798 23.08 -7.45 4.68
CA ASP A 798 22.60 -6.82 5.91
C ASP A 798 21.07 -6.68 5.96
N TYR A 799 20.33 -7.13 4.94
CA TYR A 799 18.86 -7.18 4.93
C TYR A 799 18.35 -7.99 6.12
N LYS A 800 17.44 -7.40 6.91
CA LYS A 800 16.91 -8.01 8.15
C LYS A 800 15.44 -8.35 8.05
N GLY A 801 14.70 -7.64 7.20
CA GLY A 801 13.25 -7.69 7.21
C GLY A 801 12.69 -7.00 8.44
N ASP A 802 11.61 -7.55 8.98
CA ASP A 802 10.84 -6.93 10.06
C ASP A 802 11.40 -7.26 11.46
N VAL A 803 11.54 -6.21 12.27
CA VAL A 803 11.97 -6.29 13.67
C VAL A 803 10.77 -6.12 14.59
N VAL A 804 10.41 -7.20 15.28
CA VAL A 804 9.21 -7.28 16.10
C VAL A 804 9.53 -7.13 17.58
N VAL A 805 8.76 -6.28 18.26
CA VAL A 805 8.87 -6.05 19.71
C VAL A 805 7.50 -6.22 20.37
N ARG A 806 7.40 -7.17 21.30
CA ARG A 806 6.18 -7.41 22.08
C ARG A 806 5.87 -6.25 23.02
N LYS A 807 4.63 -5.76 22.97
CA LYS A 807 4.10 -4.65 23.79
C LYS A 807 3.20 -5.10 24.92
N PHE A 808 2.65 -6.31 24.88
CA PHE A 808 1.93 -6.89 26.02
C PHE A 808 2.11 -8.43 26.15
N PRO A 809 2.64 -8.94 27.28
CA PRO A 809 3.46 -8.21 28.26
C PRO A 809 4.66 -7.55 27.57
N TYR A 810 4.97 -6.31 27.95
CA TYR A 810 6.02 -5.53 27.29
C TYR A 810 7.41 -6.15 27.48
N ASP A 811 8.10 -6.44 26.38
CA ASP A 811 9.44 -7.03 26.37
C ASP A 811 10.35 -6.42 25.29
N PRO A 812 10.88 -5.21 25.50
CA PRO A 812 11.72 -4.52 24.51
C PRO A 812 13.13 -5.09 24.37
N ASN A 813 13.56 -5.92 25.33
CA ASN A 813 14.94 -6.43 25.36
C ASN A 813 15.11 -7.73 24.57
N HIS A 814 14.03 -8.32 24.08
CA HIS A 814 14.04 -9.54 23.29
C HIS A 814 13.30 -9.34 21.96
N PRO A 815 13.79 -8.45 21.07
CA PRO A 815 13.25 -8.36 19.72
C PRO A 815 13.45 -9.70 19.00
N PHE A 816 12.51 -10.00 18.12
CA PHE A 816 12.56 -11.16 17.23
C PHE A 816 12.20 -10.74 15.81
N PHE A 817 12.22 -11.69 14.88
CA PHE A 817 11.93 -11.47 13.48
C PHE A 817 10.74 -12.34 13.08
N GLU A 818 9.78 -11.73 12.40
CA GLU A 818 8.57 -12.35 11.89
C GLU A 818 8.18 -11.56 10.65
N THR A 819 7.83 -12.23 9.56
CA THR A 819 7.45 -11.56 8.32
C THR A 819 6.35 -12.40 7.73
N ASP A 820 5.16 -11.81 7.65
CA ASP A 820 3.97 -12.46 7.14
C ASP A 820 3.65 -11.91 5.75
N SER A 821 3.27 -12.79 4.83
CA SER A 821 2.70 -12.46 3.51
C SER A 821 1.20 -12.73 3.53
N ILE A 822 0.45 -12.11 2.62
CA ILE A 822 -1.00 -12.36 2.47
C ILE A 822 -1.26 -13.66 1.71
N VAL A 823 -0.45 -13.92 0.68
CA VAL A 823 -0.49 -15.11 -0.18
C VAL A 823 0.50 -16.14 0.34
#